data_AF-A0A927R7B8-F1
#
_entry.id   AF-A0A927R7B8-F1
#
_cell.length_a   1.000
_cell.length_b   1.000
_cell.length_c   1.000
_cell.angle_alpha   90.00
_cell.angle_beta   90.00
_cell.angle_gamma   90.00
#
_symmetry.space_group_name_H-M   'P 1'
#
loop_
_entity.id
_entity.type
_entity.pdbx_description
1 polymer ?
#
loop_
_entity_poly.entity_id
_entity_poly.type
_entity_poly.pdbx_seq_one_letter_code
_entity_poly.pdbx_strand_id
1 'polypeptide(L)'
;MAVPPGVDGVRVGEALMAEPPMVQCRSCDGLSFTLDPCRCTYGGNQLLVSADDESRRAGEAYQECLVCQGVGTVGRPCHDCGQTGRRRAQLVLSMANLDTGAVASANVVPGVVEPVPWPDDGGGSWYLPLAPLLRDLAAVVGAGSWTDVRQPGEPDGPLVLLPRAWRPEHSATVREAREADAIAGESNDAWRLYLGRAAVAPPREAAAELGRLCRLADLLCLDLVVEARRLVASAGLTWAIRFELPGGAVPAEARGYADDLITAITTTTDLDACYGLEERGLTAPAHHLTMGEPPPDPPPVDLDQLERRILADCLDLATGSPTAGAQAIWRNGRWWHTSLRAAGTTEILTEWSTGQIYSRHATMLRRGWQPPAPSWQDTPIPYVDCPDCDPHSRLQRCDCRLATGRVDSDCPRCAGSGRSPSLLRCHTCRGTRRIHSDAAITITDLAGRVVHLSWCNGASGWRTGELAWGADLAGRQADHDGPDDGQTWQAGEETWRTGQHVAAPHVATHPGGKPLHQLPEQFRLAGWADHFGVRPEDLVELDGGGSLDHDLRDGTVTLHRPDADPLTEYLRSASRGRPGARLFVLARRPDVPPLAELVRLVLGLRLTVTITLTDHIHNAGDLRLVQGESWDVTVNRLGQLPAPADPPCRSTPEAAIAYCLDFFELAIAGNVPDDPSEPIPVPQTATPIVVDDPVPPLRRLARHHPGQPVAVHYDGITCQVWLRERDDVRQLATAPTLPAAIGALGL
;
A
#
# COMPACT_ATOMS: atom_id res chain seq x y z
N MET A 1 28.42 3.62 -55.75
CA MET A 1 27.59 2.78 -54.87
C MET A 1 27.59 3.45 -53.52
N ALA A 2 26.49 4.12 -53.20
CA ALA A 2 26.37 5.03 -52.06
C ALA A 2 26.11 4.25 -50.77
N VAL A 3 26.84 4.64 -49.73
CA VAL A 3 26.61 4.29 -48.33
C VAL A 3 25.55 5.26 -47.79
N PRO A 4 24.50 4.82 -47.07
CA PRO A 4 23.49 5.73 -46.55
C PRO A 4 24.06 6.55 -45.39
N PRO A 5 23.63 7.82 -45.20
CA PRO A 5 24.11 8.66 -44.12
C PRO A 5 23.52 8.21 -42.78
N GLY A 6 24.39 8.25 -41.77
CA GLY A 6 24.10 7.87 -40.39
C GLY A 6 23.08 8.80 -39.73
N VAL A 7 22.38 8.21 -38.77
CA VAL A 7 21.50 8.85 -37.80
C VAL A 7 22.33 9.86 -37.01
N ASP A 8 22.03 11.15 -37.18
CA ASP A 8 22.57 12.22 -36.33
C ASP A 8 22.13 11.96 -34.89
N GLY A 9 23.11 11.83 -34.01
CA GLY A 9 22.89 11.62 -32.58
C GLY A 9 22.09 12.77 -31.99
N VAL A 10 21.06 12.40 -31.22
CA VAL A 10 20.41 13.29 -30.26
C VAL A 10 21.52 13.91 -29.41
N ARG A 11 21.71 15.22 -29.53
CA ARG A 11 22.58 15.97 -28.65
C ARG A 11 21.96 15.95 -27.26
N VAL A 12 22.45 15.05 -26.40
CA VAL A 12 22.39 15.20 -24.94
C VAL A 12 23.35 16.34 -24.60
N GLY A 13 22.95 17.57 -24.92
CA GLY A 13 23.70 18.77 -24.61
C GLY A 13 23.43 19.19 -23.18
N GLU A 14 24.48 19.44 -22.40
CA GLU A 14 24.42 20.27 -21.20
C GLU A 14 23.81 21.63 -21.57
N ALA A 15 22.49 21.76 -21.40
CA ALA A 15 21.83 23.05 -21.42
C ALA A 15 22.18 23.75 -20.10
N LEU A 16 23.11 24.70 -20.16
CA LEU A 16 23.25 25.77 -19.16
C LEU A 16 21.85 26.26 -18.80
N MET A 17 21.49 26.19 -17.51
CA MET A 17 20.13 26.40 -17.02
C MET A 17 19.62 27.81 -17.35
N ALA A 18 18.93 27.94 -18.49
CA ALA A 18 18.12 29.11 -18.80
C ALA A 18 16.91 29.13 -17.86
N GLU A 19 16.45 30.32 -17.48
CA GLU A 19 15.20 30.47 -16.70
C GLU A 19 14.06 29.72 -17.41
N PRO A 20 13.30 28.88 -16.69
CA PRO A 20 12.23 28.10 -17.30
C PRO A 20 11.14 29.05 -17.81
N PRO A 21 10.51 28.77 -18.96
CA PRO A 21 9.40 29.58 -19.44
C PRO A 21 8.27 29.57 -18.41
N MET A 22 7.74 30.74 -18.09
CA MET A 22 6.60 30.89 -17.18
C MET A 22 5.35 31.25 -17.96
N VAL A 23 4.24 30.61 -17.62
CA VAL A 23 2.91 30.96 -18.13
C VAL A 23 2.01 31.48 -17.01
N GLN A 24 1.05 32.33 -17.35
CA GLN A 24 0.02 32.73 -16.40
C GLN A 24 -0.85 31.53 -16.04
N CYS A 25 -1.11 31.33 -14.74
CA CYS A 25 -1.99 30.25 -14.32
C CYS A 25 -3.42 30.53 -14.80
N ARG A 26 -3.91 29.71 -15.74
CA ARG A 26 -5.29 29.82 -16.25
C ARG A 26 -6.35 29.47 -15.21
N SER A 27 -6.03 28.61 -14.26
CA SER A 27 -6.99 28.18 -13.24
C SER A 27 -7.40 29.32 -12.29
N CYS A 28 -6.51 30.30 -12.07
CA CYS A 28 -6.79 31.48 -11.24
C CYS A 28 -6.67 32.81 -11.99
N ASP A 29 -6.51 32.79 -13.32
CA ASP A 29 -6.20 33.97 -14.13
C ASP A 29 -5.05 34.82 -13.57
N GLY A 30 -4.07 34.17 -12.92
CA GLY A 30 -2.93 34.83 -12.28
C GLY A 30 -3.20 35.51 -10.93
N LEU A 31 -4.39 35.33 -10.35
CA LEU A 31 -4.77 35.94 -9.07
C LEU A 31 -4.26 35.20 -7.83
N SER A 32 -3.55 34.08 -7.99
CA SER A 32 -3.07 33.16 -6.94
C SER A 32 -4.12 32.44 -6.08
N PHE A 33 -5.38 32.84 -6.19
CA PHE A 33 -6.52 32.16 -5.58
C PHE A 33 -7.67 32.03 -6.57
N THR A 34 -8.54 31.06 -6.34
CA THR A 34 -9.80 30.90 -7.06
C THR A 34 -10.96 31.27 -6.15
N LEU A 35 -12.01 31.86 -6.73
CA LEU A 35 -13.29 32.02 -6.05
C LEU A 35 -14.18 30.86 -6.48
N ASP A 36 -14.14 29.80 -5.69
CA ASP A 36 -14.91 28.61 -5.99
C ASP A 36 -16.27 28.71 -5.31
N PRO A 37 -17.35 28.19 -5.96
CA PRO A 37 -18.59 27.93 -5.27
C PRO A 37 -18.30 27.12 -4.00
N CYS A 38 -18.80 27.58 -2.87
CA CYS A 38 -18.69 26.81 -1.63
C CYS A 38 -19.37 25.47 -1.86
N ARG A 39 -18.80 24.38 -1.33
CA ARG A 39 -19.41 23.04 -1.47
C ARG A 39 -20.89 23.02 -1.02
N CYS A 40 -21.29 23.95 -0.15
CA CYS A 40 -22.67 24.06 0.28
C CYS A 40 -23.66 24.47 -0.80
N THR A 41 -23.22 25.15 -1.85
CA THR A 41 -24.09 25.52 -2.97
C THR A 41 -24.47 24.32 -3.83
N TYR A 42 -23.73 23.21 -3.76
CA TYR A 42 -24.14 21.94 -4.38
C TYR A 42 -25.34 21.31 -3.65
N GLY A 43 -25.41 21.50 -2.32
CA GLY A 43 -26.52 21.00 -1.50
C GLY A 43 -27.69 21.97 -1.34
N GLY A 44 -27.49 23.25 -1.69
CA GLY A 44 -28.49 24.30 -1.45
C GLY A 44 -28.61 24.67 0.02
N ASN A 45 -29.66 25.43 0.37
CA ASN A 45 -29.96 25.80 1.75
C ASN A 45 -30.69 24.70 2.54
N GLN A 46 -30.08 23.51 2.62
CA GLN A 46 -30.62 22.34 3.32
C GLN A 46 -29.55 21.67 4.16
N LEU A 47 -29.93 21.14 5.32
CA LEU A 47 -29.04 20.36 6.17
C LEU A 47 -28.75 18.97 5.58
N LEU A 48 -29.73 18.28 4.99
CA LEU A 48 -29.59 16.95 4.39
C LEU A 48 -29.54 17.06 2.86
N VAL A 49 -28.46 16.58 2.24
CA VAL A 49 -28.19 16.65 0.80
C VAL A 49 -28.19 15.24 0.22
N SER A 50 -29.07 14.93 -0.73
CA SER A 50 -29.13 13.61 -1.37
C SER A 50 -28.33 13.58 -2.67
N ALA A 51 -27.54 12.52 -2.88
CA ALA A 51 -26.81 12.26 -4.12
C ALA A 51 -27.74 12.04 -5.33
N ASP A 52 -28.94 11.48 -5.10
CA ASP A 52 -29.89 11.11 -6.16
C ASP A 52 -30.67 12.33 -6.71
N ASP A 53 -30.56 13.49 -6.06
CA ASP A 53 -31.19 14.74 -6.45
C ASP A 53 -30.32 15.52 -7.47
N GLU A 54 -29.77 14.83 -8.49
CA GLU A 54 -28.92 15.43 -9.54
C GLU A 54 -29.63 16.55 -10.33
N SER A 55 -30.96 16.61 -10.24
CA SER A 55 -31.81 17.65 -10.85
C SER A 55 -31.68 19.04 -10.21
N ARG A 56 -30.94 19.18 -9.10
CA ARG A 56 -30.73 20.46 -8.41
C ARG A 56 -29.27 20.91 -8.49
N ARG A 57 -28.90 21.55 -9.60
CA ARG A 57 -27.66 22.34 -9.65
C ARG A 57 -27.95 23.84 -9.52
N ALA A 58 -27.34 24.42 -8.48
CA ALA A 58 -26.95 25.81 -8.27
C ALA A 58 -28.00 26.82 -7.76
N GLY A 59 -27.62 27.52 -6.68
CA GLY A 59 -28.09 28.87 -6.40
C GLY A 59 -27.81 29.32 -4.98
N GLU A 60 -28.52 28.75 -4.01
CA GLU A 60 -28.55 29.27 -2.65
C GLU A 60 -27.51 28.59 -1.76
N ALA A 61 -26.71 29.40 -1.06
CA ALA A 61 -25.80 28.91 -0.05
C ALA A 61 -26.57 28.38 1.17
N TYR A 62 -26.01 27.36 1.83
CA TYR A 62 -26.51 26.98 3.15
C TYR A 62 -26.26 28.11 4.15
N GLN A 63 -27.33 28.63 4.74
CA GLN A 63 -27.26 29.83 5.60
C GLN A 63 -26.37 29.59 6.82
N GLU A 64 -26.36 28.38 7.35
CA GLU A 64 -25.54 27.98 8.50
C GLU A 64 -24.22 27.31 8.06
N CYS A 65 -23.76 27.56 6.83
CA CYS A 65 -22.54 26.96 6.33
C CYS A 65 -21.34 27.37 7.18
N LEU A 66 -20.67 26.39 7.79
CA LEU A 66 -19.51 26.61 8.66
C LEU A 66 -18.26 27.11 7.91
N VAL A 67 -18.24 27.00 6.58
CA VAL A 67 -17.09 27.41 5.75
C VAL A 67 -17.31 28.80 5.15
N CYS A 68 -18.42 29.02 4.44
CA CYS A 68 -18.68 30.29 3.75
C CYS A 68 -19.61 31.24 4.52
N GLN A 69 -20.14 30.83 5.68
CA GLN A 69 -21.05 31.62 6.50
C GLN A 69 -22.26 32.17 5.71
N GLY A 70 -22.80 31.35 4.81
CA GLY A 70 -23.94 31.72 3.96
C GLY A 70 -23.63 32.57 2.73
N VAL A 71 -22.35 32.90 2.45
CA VAL A 71 -21.96 33.70 1.27
C VAL A 71 -22.06 32.91 -0.04
N GLY A 72 -21.84 31.59 0.01
CA GLY A 72 -21.92 30.70 -1.15
C GLY A 72 -20.66 30.62 -2.01
N THR A 73 -19.63 31.40 -1.71
CA THR A 73 -18.31 31.32 -2.34
C THR A 73 -17.22 31.28 -1.28
N VAL A 74 -16.11 30.65 -1.62
CA VAL A 74 -14.92 30.58 -0.77
C VAL A 74 -13.70 30.88 -1.60
N GLY A 75 -12.83 31.76 -1.10
CA GLY A 75 -11.49 31.92 -1.67
C GLY A 75 -10.67 30.69 -1.34
N ARG A 76 -10.14 30.01 -2.36
CA ARG A 76 -9.22 28.89 -2.19
C ARG A 76 -7.85 29.24 -2.77
N PRO A 77 -6.76 28.89 -2.07
CA PRO A 77 -5.44 28.82 -2.68
C PRO A 77 -5.50 28.12 -4.04
N CYS A 78 -4.95 28.72 -5.08
CA CYS A 78 -4.85 28.03 -6.36
C CYS A 78 -3.76 26.95 -6.27
N HIS A 79 -4.19 25.70 -6.10
CA HIS A 79 -3.28 24.55 -5.96
C HIS A 79 -2.45 24.32 -7.22
N ASP A 80 -3.03 24.52 -8.42
CA ASP A 80 -2.33 24.34 -9.70
C ASP A 80 -1.10 25.24 -9.89
N CYS A 81 -1.04 26.39 -9.20
CA CYS A 81 0.13 27.27 -9.24
C CYS A 81 0.80 27.47 -7.89
N GLY A 82 0.40 26.72 -6.85
CA GLY A 82 0.95 26.89 -5.50
C GLY A 82 0.78 28.31 -4.95
N GLN A 83 -0.28 29.03 -5.34
CA GLN A 83 -0.53 30.44 -4.97
C GLN A 83 0.45 31.48 -5.55
N THR A 84 1.11 31.18 -6.66
CA THR A 84 2.04 32.14 -7.30
C THR A 84 1.38 32.94 -8.44
N GLY A 85 0.23 32.49 -8.94
CA GLY A 85 -0.43 33.05 -10.13
C GLY A 85 0.29 32.70 -11.45
N ARG A 86 1.41 31.98 -11.38
CA ARG A 86 2.23 31.59 -12.54
C ARG A 86 2.55 30.11 -12.48
N ARG A 87 2.80 29.49 -13.62
CA ARG A 87 3.19 28.07 -13.68
C ARG A 87 4.46 27.97 -14.51
N ARG A 88 5.33 27.05 -14.08
CA ARG A 88 6.56 26.72 -14.79
C ARG A 88 6.24 25.76 -15.93
N ALA A 89 6.69 26.08 -17.14
CA ALA A 89 6.60 25.19 -18.29
C ALA A 89 7.85 24.30 -18.37
N GLN A 90 8.03 23.46 -17.35
CA GLN A 90 9.14 22.52 -17.24
C GLN A 90 8.63 21.20 -16.66
N LEU A 91 8.90 20.10 -17.37
CA LEU A 91 8.66 18.74 -16.89
C LEU A 91 10.00 17.99 -16.88
N VAL A 92 10.37 17.43 -15.73
CA VAL A 92 11.58 16.62 -15.59
C VAL A 92 11.20 15.14 -15.53
N LEU A 93 11.72 14.36 -16.48
CA LEU A 93 11.61 12.90 -16.48
C LEU A 93 12.93 12.34 -15.96
N SER A 94 12.90 11.49 -14.94
CA SER A 94 14.11 10.87 -14.38
C SER A 94 13.99 9.36 -14.41
N MET A 95 14.99 8.70 -14.96
CA MET A 95 15.15 7.25 -14.90
C MET A 95 16.25 6.93 -13.88
N ALA A 96 15.94 6.08 -12.91
CA ALA A 96 16.89 5.63 -11.90
C ALA A 96 16.97 4.09 -11.90
N ASN A 97 18.16 3.54 -12.06
CA ASN A 97 18.37 2.09 -11.99
C ASN A 97 18.56 1.67 -10.53
N LEU A 98 17.61 0.91 -10.00
CA LEU A 98 17.59 0.43 -8.61
C LEU A 98 18.77 -0.51 -8.28
N ASP A 99 19.32 -1.20 -9.28
CA ASP A 99 20.36 -2.21 -9.09
C ASP A 99 21.78 -1.61 -9.10
N THR A 100 21.92 -0.36 -9.56
CA THR A 100 23.22 0.31 -9.67
C THR A 100 23.28 1.69 -9.02
N GLY A 101 22.13 2.33 -8.80
CA GLY A 101 22.04 3.74 -8.38
C GLY A 101 22.33 4.75 -9.49
N ALA A 102 22.44 4.32 -10.76
CA ALA A 102 22.62 5.22 -11.89
C ALA A 102 21.34 6.02 -12.17
N VAL A 103 21.49 7.32 -12.44
CA VAL A 103 20.37 8.24 -12.69
C VAL A 103 20.63 9.04 -13.95
N ALA A 104 19.63 9.15 -14.81
CA ALA A 104 19.63 10.06 -15.94
C ALA A 104 18.28 10.75 -16.03
N SER A 105 18.29 12.06 -16.27
CA SER A 105 17.07 12.85 -16.40
C SER A 105 17.01 13.59 -17.72
N ALA A 106 15.82 14.00 -18.12
CA ALA A 106 15.62 14.87 -19.27
C ALA A 106 14.73 16.05 -18.88
N ASN A 107 15.06 17.21 -19.42
CA ASN A 107 14.30 18.44 -19.23
C ASN A 107 13.37 18.67 -20.41
N VAL A 108 12.07 18.47 -20.22
CA VAL A 108 11.05 18.72 -21.23
C VAL A 108 10.56 20.16 -21.07
N VAL A 109 11.00 21.00 -22.00
CA VAL A 109 10.57 22.40 -22.17
C VAL A 109 10.08 22.59 -23.62
N PRO A 110 9.37 23.68 -23.96
CA PRO A 110 8.88 23.91 -25.32
C PRO A 110 9.97 23.77 -26.39
N GLY A 111 9.63 23.11 -27.50
CA GLY A 111 10.52 22.87 -28.63
C GLY A 111 11.55 21.73 -28.45
N VAL A 112 11.62 21.08 -27.28
CA VAL A 112 12.56 19.94 -27.06
C VAL A 112 12.05 18.65 -27.70
N VAL A 113 10.74 18.40 -27.60
CA VAL A 113 10.08 17.20 -28.14
C VAL A 113 9.17 17.64 -29.27
N GLU A 114 9.36 17.08 -30.47
CA GLU A 114 8.50 17.39 -31.61
C GLU A 114 7.10 16.79 -31.39
N PRO A 115 6.02 17.60 -31.43
CA PRO A 115 4.68 17.09 -31.28
C PRO A 115 4.23 16.19 -32.43
N VAL A 116 3.40 15.20 -32.13
CA VAL A 116 2.80 14.30 -33.14
C VAL A 116 1.28 14.22 -32.99
N PRO A 117 0.53 13.84 -34.05
CA PRO A 117 -0.91 13.67 -33.95
C PRO A 117 -1.30 12.55 -32.98
N TRP A 118 -2.34 12.78 -32.17
CA TRP A 118 -2.87 11.78 -31.23
C TRP A 118 -3.65 10.69 -32.00
N PRO A 119 -3.34 9.40 -31.80
CA PRO A 119 -3.96 8.33 -32.58
C PRO A 119 -5.45 8.12 -32.24
N ASP A 120 -5.88 8.27 -30.98
CA ASP A 120 -7.24 7.84 -30.57
C ASP A 120 -8.36 8.75 -31.04
N ASP A 121 -8.05 9.99 -31.45
CA ASP A 121 -9.03 10.91 -32.03
C ASP A 121 -8.87 11.08 -33.54
N GLY A 122 -8.15 10.16 -34.18
CA GLY A 122 -7.91 10.19 -35.63
C GLY A 122 -7.00 11.35 -36.07
N GLY A 123 -6.14 11.85 -35.17
CA GLY A 123 -5.22 12.96 -35.44
C GLY A 123 -5.84 14.35 -35.32
N GLY A 124 -6.97 14.47 -34.61
CA GLY A 124 -7.64 15.74 -34.34
C GLY A 124 -6.93 16.58 -33.27
N SER A 125 -6.16 15.92 -32.40
CA SER A 125 -5.35 16.52 -31.35
C SER A 125 -3.87 16.20 -31.54
N TRP A 126 -3.02 16.93 -30.83
CA TRP A 126 -1.56 16.76 -30.87
C TRP A 126 -1.04 16.53 -29.46
N TYR A 127 0.06 15.81 -29.32
CA TYR A 127 0.66 15.50 -28.02
C TYR A 127 2.19 15.43 -28.12
N LEU A 128 2.85 15.44 -26.96
CA LEU A 128 4.29 15.21 -26.85
C LEU A 128 4.58 13.72 -26.65
N PRO A 129 5.21 13.01 -27.60
CA PRO A 129 5.53 11.60 -27.44
C PRO A 129 6.78 11.42 -26.55
N LEU A 130 6.58 11.09 -25.28
CA LEU A 130 7.68 10.98 -24.29
C LEU A 130 8.35 9.60 -24.24
N ALA A 131 7.69 8.54 -24.74
CA ALA A 131 8.22 7.17 -24.73
C ALA A 131 9.61 6.99 -25.37
N PRO A 132 9.96 7.66 -26.50
CA PRO A 132 11.33 7.60 -27.04
C PRO A 132 12.37 8.16 -26.07
N LEU A 133 12.06 9.29 -25.42
CA LEU A 133 12.95 9.94 -24.46
C LEU A 133 13.18 9.03 -23.23
N LEU A 134 12.14 8.37 -22.73
CA LEU A 134 12.27 7.41 -21.64
C LEU A 134 13.15 6.21 -22.00
N ARG A 135 13.05 5.70 -23.24
CA ARG A 135 13.92 4.64 -23.75
C ARG A 135 15.38 5.07 -23.82
N ASP A 136 15.65 6.30 -24.25
CA ASP A 136 17.00 6.85 -24.27
C ASP A 136 17.57 6.96 -22.85
N LEU A 137 16.78 7.46 -21.88
CA LEU A 137 17.17 7.52 -20.47
C LEU A 137 17.43 6.12 -19.88
N ALA A 138 16.57 5.14 -20.19
CA ALA A 138 16.75 3.75 -19.78
C ALA A 138 18.06 3.16 -20.32
N ALA A 139 18.39 3.42 -21.59
CA ALA A 139 19.65 2.98 -22.18
C ALA A 139 20.87 3.61 -21.49
N VAL A 140 20.80 4.90 -21.12
CA VAL A 140 21.89 5.59 -20.41
C VAL A 140 22.17 4.97 -19.04
N VAL A 141 21.12 4.61 -18.29
CA VAL A 141 21.29 4.01 -16.94
C VAL A 141 21.37 2.48 -16.95
N GLY A 142 21.30 1.86 -18.13
CA GLY A 142 21.32 0.40 -18.29
C GLY A 142 20.10 -0.30 -17.70
N ALA A 143 18.92 0.33 -17.74
CA ALA A 143 17.66 -0.29 -17.32
C ALA A 143 17.03 -1.08 -18.48
N GLY A 144 16.78 -2.38 -18.26
CA GLY A 144 16.08 -3.26 -19.20
C GLY A 144 14.56 -3.21 -19.08
N SER A 145 14.05 -2.90 -17.89
CA SER A 145 12.63 -2.66 -17.61
C SER A 145 12.47 -1.58 -16.56
N TRP A 146 11.37 -0.84 -16.58
CA TRP A 146 11.10 0.23 -15.63
C TRP A 146 9.60 0.39 -15.35
N THR A 147 9.28 1.15 -14.32
CA THR A 147 7.91 1.45 -13.90
C THR A 147 7.86 2.88 -13.37
N ASP A 148 6.80 3.62 -13.72
CA ASP A 148 6.52 4.93 -13.11
C ASP A 148 6.19 4.71 -11.63
N VAL A 149 6.84 5.46 -10.73
CA VAL A 149 6.60 5.34 -9.29
C VAL A 149 5.15 5.70 -8.94
N ARG A 150 4.57 6.71 -9.61
CA ARG A 150 3.21 7.20 -9.32
C ARG A 150 2.12 6.39 -10.01
N GLN A 151 2.42 5.86 -11.18
CA GLN A 151 1.46 5.14 -12.02
C GLN A 151 2.06 3.81 -12.50
N PRO A 152 2.18 2.82 -11.61
CA PRO A 152 2.73 1.53 -11.99
C PRO A 152 1.94 0.90 -13.14
N GLY A 153 2.63 0.54 -14.23
CA GLY A 153 2.04 -0.08 -15.42
C GLY A 153 1.99 0.79 -16.67
N GLU A 154 2.30 2.09 -16.60
CA GLU A 154 2.40 2.97 -17.77
C GLU A 154 3.88 3.25 -18.14
N PRO A 155 4.51 2.44 -19.00
CA PRO A 155 5.94 2.59 -19.32
C PRO A 155 6.25 3.76 -20.27
N ASP A 156 5.24 4.28 -20.97
CA ASP A 156 5.38 5.29 -22.03
C ASP A 156 5.36 6.75 -21.52
N GLY A 157 5.11 6.92 -20.22
CA GLY A 157 5.11 8.21 -19.52
C GLY A 157 3.82 9.01 -19.68
N PRO A 158 3.77 10.24 -19.13
CA PRO A 158 2.55 11.03 -19.12
C PRO A 158 2.10 11.42 -20.51
N LEU A 159 0.78 11.40 -20.70
CA LEU A 159 0.16 11.95 -21.88
C LEU A 159 0.03 13.47 -21.80
N VAL A 160 1.00 14.19 -22.39
CA VAL A 160 0.95 15.66 -22.47
C VAL A 160 0.22 16.09 -23.76
N LEU A 161 -1.10 16.26 -23.67
CA LEU A 161 -1.92 16.77 -24.77
C LEU A 161 -1.73 18.28 -24.98
N LEU A 162 -1.48 18.68 -26.21
CA LEU A 162 -1.39 20.09 -26.59
C LEU A 162 -2.78 20.74 -26.66
N PRO A 163 -2.89 22.05 -26.37
CA PRO A 163 -4.16 22.75 -26.52
C PRO A 163 -4.70 22.59 -27.94
N ARG A 164 -6.03 22.48 -28.10
CA ARG A 164 -6.68 22.37 -29.43
C ARG A 164 -6.33 23.49 -30.42
N ALA A 165 -5.82 24.61 -29.93
CA ALA A 165 -5.35 25.74 -30.73
C ALA A 165 -3.89 25.58 -31.23
N TRP A 166 -3.15 24.55 -30.81
CA TRP A 166 -1.82 24.25 -31.35
C TRP A 166 -1.95 23.70 -32.78
N ARG A 167 -1.11 24.17 -33.70
CA ARG A 167 -1.07 23.76 -35.10
C ARG A 167 0.37 23.79 -35.61
N PRO A 168 0.80 22.82 -36.44
CA PRO A 168 2.17 22.79 -36.95
C PRO A 168 2.48 23.98 -37.87
N GLU A 169 1.46 24.60 -38.47
CA GLU A 169 1.60 25.76 -39.38
C GLU A 169 1.82 27.10 -38.64
N HIS A 170 1.67 27.13 -37.31
CA HIS A 170 1.93 28.34 -36.53
C HIS A 170 3.41 28.70 -36.50
N SER A 171 3.72 29.99 -36.26
CA SER A 171 5.10 30.42 -36.05
C SER A 171 5.71 29.74 -34.82
N ALA A 172 7.05 29.58 -34.82
CA ALA A 172 7.78 28.92 -33.72
C ALA A 172 7.40 29.49 -32.34
N THR A 173 7.37 30.83 -32.20
CA THR A 173 6.97 31.50 -30.94
C THR A 173 5.55 31.16 -30.49
N VAL A 174 4.60 31.02 -31.42
CA VAL A 174 3.21 30.65 -31.08
C VAL A 174 3.13 29.17 -30.71
N ARG A 175 3.86 28.29 -31.40
CA ARG A 175 3.94 26.87 -31.05
C ARG A 175 4.54 26.68 -29.65
N GLU A 176 5.69 27.29 -29.40
CA GLU A 176 6.39 27.24 -28.11
C GLU A 176 5.52 27.76 -26.96
N ALA A 177 4.77 28.85 -27.15
CA ALA A 177 3.85 29.35 -26.12
C ALA A 177 2.71 28.37 -25.80
N ARG A 178 2.21 27.65 -26.81
CA ARG A 178 1.14 26.64 -26.64
C ARG A 178 1.65 25.34 -26.04
N GLU A 179 2.88 24.95 -26.38
CA GLU A 179 3.59 23.86 -25.71
C GLU A 179 3.87 24.21 -24.25
N ALA A 180 4.26 25.46 -23.98
CA ALA A 180 4.48 25.93 -22.61
C ALA A 180 3.21 25.83 -21.76
N ASP A 181 2.05 26.22 -22.31
CA ASP A 181 0.76 26.06 -21.66
C ASP A 181 0.48 24.58 -21.30
N ALA A 182 0.80 23.64 -22.21
CA ALA A 182 0.57 22.22 -22.02
C ALA A 182 1.50 21.61 -20.97
N ILE A 183 2.81 21.88 -21.06
CA ILE A 183 3.82 21.39 -20.11
C ILE A 183 3.52 21.96 -18.72
N ALA A 184 3.17 23.25 -18.62
CA ALA A 184 2.77 23.84 -17.35
C ALA A 184 1.50 23.20 -16.77
N GLY A 185 0.67 22.57 -17.61
CA GLY A 185 -0.47 21.74 -17.21
C GLY A 185 -0.12 20.61 -16.25
N GLU A 186 1.09 20.04 -16.38
CA GLU A 186 1.63 18.95 -15.56
C GLU A 186 2.20 19.42 -14.23
N SER A 187 1.89 20.63 -13.74
CA SER A 187 2.58 21.21 -12.56
C SER A 187 2.45 20.40 -11.26
N ASN A 188 1.39 19.60 -11.09
CA ASN A 188 1.25 18.71 -9.93
C ASN A 188 2.25 17.54 -10.00
N ASP A 189 2.70 17.21 -11.22
CA ASP A 189 3.62 16.11 -11.52
C ASP A 189 4.84 16.56 -12.33
N ALA A 190 5.32 17.78 -12.07
CA ALA A 190 6.37 18.43 -12.87
C ALA A 190 7.75 17.72 -12.79
N TRP A 191 7.92 16.78 -11.85
CA TRP A 191 9.05 15.85 -11.81
C TRP A 191 8.51 14.43 -11.67
N ARG A 192 8.69 13.62 -12.73
CA ARG A 192 8.36 12.19 -12.76
C ARG A 192 9.60 11.32 -12.63
N LEU A 193 9.46 10.25 -11.85
CA LEU A 193 10.52 9.29 -11.58
C LEU A 193 10.09 7.90 -12.07
N TYR A 194 10.99 7.25 -12.80
CA TYR A 194 10.88 5.88 -13.25
C TYR A 194 11.97 5.06 -12.59
N LEU A 195 11.57 3.96 -11.94
CA LEU A 195 12.50 3.02 -11.33
C LEU A 195 12.74 1.86 -12.29
N GLY A 196 13.98 1.77 -12.74
CA GLY A 196 14.47 0.74 -13.65
C GLY A 196 15.21 -0.39 -12.94
N ARG A 197 15.20 -1.57 -13.56
CA ARG A 197 16.02 -2.74 -13.19
C ARG A 197 16.92 -3.09 -14.37
N ALA A 198 18.13 -3.57 -14.11
CA ALA A 198 19.05 -4.00 -15.15
C ALA A 198 18.55 -5.25 -15.88
N ALA A 199 17.95 -6.18 -15.14
CA ALA A 199 17.31 -7.37 -15.70
C ALA A 199 15.89 -7.05 -16.17
N VAL A 200 15.54 -7.49 -17.38
CA VAL A 200 14.17 -7.49 -17.86
C VAL A 200 13.41 -8.56 -17.08
N ALA A 201 12.33 -8.17 -16.38
CA ALA A 201 11.42 -9.15 -15.81
C ALA A 201 10.84 -10.03 -16.93
N PRO A 202 10.85 -11.37 -16.80
CA PRO A 202 10.29 -12.24 -17.82
C PRO A 202 8.81 -11.90 -18.02
N PRO A 203 8.29 -11.93 -19.27
CA PRO A 203 6.89 -11.69 -19.52
C PRO A 203 6.03 -12.69 -18.74
N ARG A 204 5.03 -12.18 -18.03
CA ARG A 204 4.11 -13.00 -17.25
C ARG A 204 3.08 -13.63 -18.18
N GLU A 205 3.13 -14.94 -18.34
CA GLU A 205 2.11 -15.67 -19.09
C GLU A 205 0.82 -15.73 -18.26
N ALA A 206 -0.25 -15.06 -18.74
CA ALA A 206 -1.49 -14.92 -17.98
C ALA A 206 -2.11 -16.27 -17.54
N ALA A 207 -2.07 -17.30 -18.38
CA ALA A 207 -2.64 -18.60 -18.03
C ALA A 207 -1.83 -19.28 -16.91
N ALA A 208 -0.51 -19.20 -16.97
CA ALA A 208 0.38 -19.72 -15.94
C ALA A 208 0.20 -18.96 -14.62
N GLU A 209 0.03 -17.64 -14.68
CA GLU A 209 -0.17 -16.82 -13.49
C GLU A 209 -1.52 -17.05 -12.83
N LEU A 210 -2.60 -17.15 -13.60
CA LEU A 210 -3.89 -17.51 -13.04
C LEU A 210 -3.86 -18.91 -12.42
N GLY A 211 -3.18 -19.87 -13.06
CA GLY A 211 -2.96 -21.19 -12.48
C GLY A 211 -2.16 -21.15 -11.17
N ARG A 212 -1.16 -20.28 -11.06
CA ARG A 212 -0.40 -20.06 -9.82
C ARG A 212 -1.29 -19.45 -8.73
N LEU A 213 -2.11 -18.45 -9.05
CA LEU A 213 -3.06 -17.86 -8.10
C LEU A 213 -4.12 -18.88 -7.64
N CYS A 214 -4.58 -19.77 -8.52
CA CYS A 214 -5.48 -20.88 -8.15
C CYS A 214 -4.81 -21.81 -7.12
N ARG A 215 -3.55 -22.22 -7.35
CA ARG A 215 -2.78 -23.00 -6.38
C ARG A 215 -2.64 -22.28 -5.06
N LEU A 216 -2.29 -21.00 -5.10
CA LEU A 216 -2.13 -20.19 -3.90
C LEU A 216 -3.45 -20.06 -3.13
N ALA A 217 -4.60 -19.94 -3.80
CA ALA A 217 -5.92 -19.92 -3.16
C ALA A 217 -6.19 -21.20 -2.37
N ASP A 218 -5.90 -22.36 -2.99
CA ASP A 218 -6.10 -23.66 -2.37
C ASP A 218 -5.15 -23.85 -1.17
N LEU A 219 -3.87 -23.46 -1.30
CA LEU A 219 -2.89 -23.48 -0.21
C LEU A 219 -3.28 -22.55 0.95
N LEU A 220 -3.77 -21.34 0.64
CA LEU A 220 -4.18 -20.38 1.66
C LEU A 220 -5.56 -20.70 2.26
N CYS A 221 -6.29 -21.68 1.74
CA CYS A 221 -7.69 -21.91 2.08
C CYS A 221 -8.51 -20.62 1.94
N LEU A 222 -8.44 -20.02 0.76
CA LEU A 222 -9.16 -18.81 0.35
C LEU A 222 -9.87 -19.06 -0.98
N ASP A 223 -10.88 -18.26 -1.28
CA ASP A 223 -11.41 -18.17 -2.63
C ASP A 223 -10.52 -17.25 -3.45
N LEU A 224 -10.15 -17.67 -4.67
CA LEU A 224 -9.71 -16.73 -5.69
C LEU A 224 -10.93 -16.29 -6.50
N VAL A 225 -11.19 -14.98 -6.52
CA VAL A 225 -12.33 -14.38 -7.19
C VAL A 225 -11.83 -13.56 -8.38
N VAL A 226 -12.28 -13.94 -9.57
CA VAL A 226 -12.19 -13.14 -10.80
C VAL A 226 -13.55 -12.49 -11.00
N GLU A 227 -13.58 -11.16 -10.99
CA GLU A 227 -14.82 -10.39 -11.11
C GLU A 227 -14.80 -9.49 -12.34
N ALA A 228 -15.91 -9.52 -13.09
CA ALA A 228 -16.23 -8.49 -14.06
C ALA A 228 -17.41 -7.66 -13.52
N ARG A 229 -17.21 -6.36 -13.32
CA ARG A 229 -18.24 -5.46 -12.79
C ARG A 229 -18.54 -4.33 -13.75
N ARG A 230 -19.82 -4.01 -13.91
CA ARG A 230 -20.27 -2.89 -14.73
C ARG A 230 -20.06 -1.56 -14.02
N LEU A 231 -19.39 -0.62 -14.69
CA LEU A 231 -19.25 0.75 -14.22
C LEU A 231 -20.58 1.50 -14.39
N VAL A 232 -20.99 2.22 -13.35
CA VAL A 232 -22.19 3.06 -13.37
C VAL A 232 -22.07 4.19 -14.41
N ALA A 233 -20.85 4.72 -14.60
CA ALA A 233 -20.60 5.90 -15.45
C ALA A 233 -20.55 5.59 -16.96
N SER A 234 -19.96 4.47 -17.37
CA SER A 234 -19.68 4.17 -18.79
C SER A 234 -20.42 2.93 -19.31
N ALA A 235 -21.15 2.20 -18.45
CA ALA A 235 -21.71 0.87 -18.73
C ALA A 235 -20.69 -0.20 -19.19
N GLY A 236 -19.40 0.14 -19.28
CA GLY A 236 -18.29 -0.78 -19.54
C GLY A 236 -18.05 -1.74 -18.38
N LEU A 237 -17.37 -2.84 -18.66
CA LEU A 237 -16.93 -3.78 -17.63
C LEU A 237 -15.52 -3.43 -17.18
N THR A 238 -15.28 -3.64 -15.88
CA THR A 238 -13.96 -3.59 -15.27
C THR A 238 -13.66 -4.94 -14.65
N TRP A 239 -12.39 -5.33 -14.68
CA TRP A 239 -11.93 -6.63 -14.22
C TRP A 239 -11.07 -6.49 -12.96
N ALA A 240 -11.27 -7.43 -12.03
CA ALA A 240 -10.54 -7.48 -10.78
C ALA A 240 -10.26 -8.92 -10.36
N ILE A 241 -9.09 -9.17 -9.77
CA ILE A 241 -8.67 -10.46 -9.21
C ILE A 241 -8.29 -10.27 -7.76
N ARG A 242 -8.79 -11.13 -6.88
CA ARG A 242 -8.53 -11.02 -5.44
C ARG A 242 -8.79 -12.31 -4.69
N PHE A 243 -8.21 -12.41 -3.51
CA PHE A 243 -8.56 -13.42 -2.52
C PHE A 243 -9.70 -12.94 -1.61
N GLU A 244 -10.59 -13.86 -1.26
CA GLU A 244 -11.68 -13.65 -0.31
C GLU A 244 -11.84 -14.84 0.65
N LEU A 245 -12.33 -14.57 1.86
CA LEU A 245 -12.83 -15.64 2.72
C LEU A 245 -14.18 -16.15 2.22
N PRO A 246 -14.40 -17.48 2.19
CA PRO A 246 -15.69 -18.05 1.82
C PRO A 246 -16.83 -17.50 2.67
N GLY A 247 -17.89 -17.05 2.01
CA GLY A 247 -19.04 -16.42 2.66
C GLY A 247 -18.86 -14.93 2.95
N GLY A 248 -17.73 -14.32 2.57
CA GLY A 248 -17.54 -12.87 2.58
C GLY A 248 -18.54 -12.14 1.68
N ALA A 249 -18.88 -10.91 2.04
CA ALA A 249 -19.78 -10.07 1.26
C ALA A 249 -19.10 -9.58 -0.03
N VAL A 250 -19.89 -9.37 -1.09
CA VAL A 250 -19.40 -8.73 -2.31
C VAL A 250 -19.03 -7.27 -1.98
N PRO A 251 -17.81 -6.80 -2.30
CA PRO A 251 -17.40 -5.43 -2.02
C PRO A 251 -18.34 -4.42 -2.68
N ALA A 252 -18.72 -3.36 -1.95
CA ALA A 252 -19.59 -2.32 -2.47
C ALA A 252 -18.93 -1.53 -3.62
N GLU A 253 -17.61 -1.32 -3.54
CA GLU A 253 -16.83 -0.59 -4.53
C GLU A 253 -16.04 -1.57 -5.43
N ALA A 254 -15.90 -1.23 -6.71
CA ALA A 254 -15.00 -1.93 -7.61
C ALA A 254 -13.56 -1.55 -7.23
N ARG A 255 -12.74 -2.53 -6.87
CA ARG A 255 -11.29 -2.35 -6.71
C ARG A 255 -10.63 -3.12 -7.86
N GLY A 256 -10.32 -2.42 -8.94
CA GLY A 256 -9.81 -2.98 -10.19
C GLY A 256 -10.29 -2.16 -11.37
N TYR A 257 -9.35 -1.51 -12.06
CA TYR A 257 -9.60 -0.66 -13.23
C TYR A 257 -9.11 -1.30 -14.52
N ALA A 258 -8.79 -2.60 -14.50
CA ALA A 258 -8.36 -3.29 -15.70
C ALA A 258 -9.54 -3.38 -16.68
N ASP A 259 -9.27 -3.01 -17.93
CA ASP A 259 -10.28 -3.02 -19.00
C ASP A 259 -10.60 -4.44 -19.49
N ASP A 260 -9.69 -5.39 -19.27
CA ASP A 260 -9.82 -6.78 -19.69
C ASP A 260 -9.21 -7.78 -18.69
N LEU A 261 -9.52 -9.07 -18.88
CA LEU A 261 -9.09 -10.15 -18.01
C LEU A 261 -7.57 -10.36 -18.03
N ILE A 262 -6.92 -10.27 -19.19
CA ILE A 262 -5.47 -10.51 -19.33
C ILE A 262 -4.68 -9.43 -18.57
N THR A 263 -5.08 -8.17 -18.75
CA THR A 263 -4.54 -7.03 -18.03
C THR A 263 -4.75 -7.20 -16.53
N ALA A 264 -5.94 -7.62 -16.09
CA ALA A 264 -6.20 -7.90 -14.68
C ALA A 264 -5.27 -8.98 -14.11
N ILE A 265 -5.02 -10.08 -14.85
CA ILE A 265 -4.13 -11.17 -14.41
C ILE A 265 -2.68 -10.72 -14.32
N THR A 266 -2.19 -10.03 -15.34
CA THR A 266 -0.76 -9.72 -15.48
C THR A 266 -0.32 -8.56 -14.58
N THR A 267 -1.23 -7.63 -14.27
CA THR A 267 -0.95 -6.47 -13.41
C THR A 267 -1.22 -6.71 -11.93
N THR A 268 -2.08 -7.67 -11.56
CA THR A 268 -2.34 -8.00 -10.14
C THR A 268 -1.13 -8.73 -9.54
N THR A 269 -0.51 -8.16 -8.50
CA THR A 269 0.48 -8.87 -7.68
C THR A 269 -0.20 -9.74 -6.62
N ASP A 270 0.55 -10.63 -5.97
CA ASP A 270 0.01 -11.46 -4.89
C ASP A 270 -0.49 -10.61 -3.71
N LEU A 271 0.24 -9.54 -3.39
CA LEU A 271 -0.13 -8.61 -2.33
C LEU A 271 -1.37 -7.82 -2.71
N ASP A 272 -1.52 -7.39 -3.98
CA ASP A 272 -2.73 -6.72 -4.45
C ASP A 272 -3.95 -7.64 -4.36
N ALA A 273 -3.79 -8.92 -4.71
CA ALA A 273 -4.85 -9.90 -4.59
C ALA A 273 -5.27 -10.11 -3.13
N CYS A 274 -4.32 -10.05 -2.19
CA CYS A 274 -4.58 -10.13 -0.75
C CYS A 274 -5.10 -8.80 -0.15
N TYR A 275 -4.83 -7.65 -0.79
CA TYR A 275 -5.13 -6.34 -0.23
C TYR A 275 -6.63 -6.17 0.05
N GLY A 276 -6.96 -5.70 1.26
CA GLY A 276 -8.32 -5.53 1.77
C GLY A 276 -9.03 -6.82 2.17
N LEU A 277 -8.33 -7.95 2.30
CA LEU A 277 -8.88 -9.22 2.76
C LEU A 277 -9.54 -9.08 4.15
N GLU A 278 -8.94 -8.30 5.05
CA GLU A 278 -9.51 -8.03 6.37
C GLU A 278 -10.86 -7.35 6.28
N GLU A 279 -10.92 -6.22 5.54
CA GLU A 279 -12.14 -5.42 5.39
C GLU A 279 -13.28 -6.24 4.77
N ARG A 280 -12.99 -7.00 3.71
CA ARG A 280 -13.99 -7.83 3.01
C ARG A 280 -14.47 -9.01 3.85
N GLY A 281 -13.56 -9.60 4.64
CA GLY A 281 -13.86 -10.77 5.45
C GLY A 281 -14.35 -10.46 6.88
N LEU A 282 -14.52 -9.18 7.24
CA LEU A 282 -14.99 -8.76 8.58
C LEU A 282 -16.26 -9.48 9.05
N THR A 283 -17.18 -9.78 8.13
CA THR A 283 -18.45 -10.45 8.43
C THR A 283 -18.46 -11.94 8.07
N ALA A 284 -17.39 -12.44 7.46
CA ALA A 284 -17.27 -13.82 7.04
C ALA A 284 -17.38 -14.77 8.26
N PRO A 285 -18.02 -15.92 8.10
CA PRO A 285 -18.16 -16.87 9.18
C PRO A 285 -16.79 -17.49 9.53
N ALA A 286 -16.48 -17.53 10.82
CA ALA A 286 -15.24 -18.11 11.33
C ALA A 286 -15.38 -19.63 11.51
N HIS A 287 -14.42 -20.39 10.98
CA HIS A 287 -14.38 -21.85 11.10
C HIS A 287 -12.96 -22.30 11.43
N HIS A 288 -12.85 -23.38 12.19
CA HIS A 288 -11.59 -24.10 12.29
C HIS A 288 -11.21 -24.65 10.91
N LEU A 289 -9.92 -24.72 10.65
CA LEU A 289 -9.40 -25.31 9.42
C LEU A 289 -9.10 -26.79 9.66
N THR A 290 -9.56 -27.63 8.74
CA THR A 290 -9.06 -28.99 8.58
C THR A 290 -8.43 -29.07 7.21
N MET A 291 -7.25 -29.65 7.11
CA MET A 291 -6.63 -29.92 5.82
C MET A 291 -6.87 -31.38 5.50
N GLY A 292 -7.31 -31.64 4.26
CA GLY A 292 -7.33 -32.99 3.70
C GLY A 292 -6.06 -33.23 2.88
N GLU A 293 -6.08 -34.27 2.05
CA GLU A 293 -5.00 -34.49 1.07
C GLU A 293 -4.73 -33.20 0.26
N PRO A 294 -3.46 -32.89 -0.03
CA PRO A 294 -3.10 -31.70 -0.80
C PRO A 294 -3.87 -31.70 -2.13
N PRO A 295 -4.45 -30.54 -2.51
CA PRO A 295 -5.22 -30.46 -3.73
C PRO A 295 -4.31 -30.78 -4.93
N PRO A 296 -4.81 -31.52 -5.94
CA PRO A 296 -4.04 -31.76 -7.16
C PRO A 296 -3.73 -30.44 -7.84
N ASP A 297 -2.66 -30.41 -8.64
CA ASP A 297 -2.35 -29.24 -9.46
C ASP A 297 -3.59 -28.80 -10.27
N PRO A 298 -3.90 -27.49 -10.30
CA PRO A 298 -5.04 -27.02 -11.05
C PRO A 298 -4.85 -27.38 -12.52
N PRO A 299 -5.91 -27.85 -13.20
CA PRO A 299 -5.86 -28.08 -14.63
C PRO A 299 -5.48 -26.78 -15.35
N PRO A 300 -4.83 -26.87 -16.53
CA PRO A 300 -4.56 -25.72 -17.37
C PRO A 300 -5.83 -24.87 -17.57
N VAL A 301 -5.70 -23.55 -17.36
CA VAL A 301 -6.85 -22.64 -17.45
C VAL A 301 -6.99 -22.15 -18.88
N ASP A 302 -8.13 -22.44 -19.51
CA ASP A 302 -8.56 -21.84 -20.77
C ASP A 302 -9.16 -20.45 -20.48
N LEU A 303 -8.35 -19.41 -20.70
CA LEU A 303 -8.72 -18.02 -20.42
C LEU A 303 -9.89 -17.54 -21.28
N ASP A 304 -9.92 -17.91 -22.56
CA ASP A 304 -11.00 -17.54 -23.47
C ASP A 304 -12.33 -18.16 -23.04
N GLN A 305 -12.30 -19.41 -22.55
CA GLN A 305 -13.49 -20.04 -22.00
C GLN A 305 -13.92 -19.39 -20.68
N LEU A 306 -12.99 -19.09 -19.78
CA LEU A 306 -13.28 -18.44 -18.50
C LEU A 306 -13.91 -17.06 -18.72
N GLU A 307 -13.32 -16.24 -19.58
CA GLU A 307 -13.80 -14.91 -19.93
C GLU A 307 -15.21 -14.98 -20.53
N ARG A 308 -15.41 -15.81 -21.56
CA ARG A 308 -16.73 -15.96 -22.20
C ARG A 308 -17.82 -16.38 -21.22
N ARG A 309 -17.50 -17.25 -20.25
CA ARG A 309 -18.47 -17.67 -19.22
C ARG A 309 -18.81 -16.52 -18.28
N ILE A 310 -17.84 -15.77 -17.78
CA ILE A 310 -18.07 -14.60 -16.94
C ILE A 310 -18.93 -13.57 -17.69
N LEU A 311 -18.61 -13.28 -18.95
CA LEU A 311 -19.39 -12.36 -19.78
C LEU A 311 -20.82 -12.83 -20.01
N ALA A 312 -21.05 -14.15 -20.15
CA ALA A 312 -22.39 -14.70 -20.24
C ALA A 312 -23.18 -14.54 -18.93
N ASP A 313 -22.52 -14.68 -17.77
CA ASP A 313 -23.15 -14.48 -16.45
C ASP A 313 -23.43 -12.99 -16.13
N CYS A 314 -22.84 -12.07 -16.88
CA CYS A 314 -23.17 -10.63 -16.85
C CYS A 314 -24.54 -10.31 -17.49
N LEU A 315 -25.27 -11.33 -17.97
CA LEU A 315 -26.63 -11.24 -18.51
C LEU A 315 -27.59 -12.10 -17.69
N ASP A 316 -28.79 -11.59 -17.42
CA ASP A 316 -29.85 -12.36 -16.80
C ASP A 316 -30.43 -13.36 -17.81
N LEU A 317 -30.30 -14.66 -17.52
CA LEU A 317 -30.70 -15.73 -18.44
C LEU A 317 -32.18 -15.72 -18.83
N ALA A 318 -33.07 -15.18 -17.99
CA ALA A 318 -34.50 -15.18 -18.25
C ALA A 318 -34.92 -14.01 -19.14
N THR A 319 -34.23 -12.86 -19.02
CA THR A 319 -34.63 -11.60 -19.68
C THR A 319 -33.65 -11.12 -20.74
N GLY A 320 -32.42 -11.65 -20.76
CA GLY A 320 -31.31 -11.13 -21.55
C GLY A 320 -30.79 -9.76 -21.09
N SER A 321 -31.31 -9.23 -19.98
CA SER A 321 -30.93 -7.89 -19.48
C SER A 321 -29.57 -7.94 -18.79
N PRO A 322 -28.74 -6.89 -18.89
CA PRO A 322 -27.46 -6.84 -18.19
C PRO A 322 -27.66 -6.87 -16.67
N THR A 323 -26.82 -7.65 -15.99
CA THR A 323 -26.70 -7.64 -14.52
C THR A 323 -25.67 -6.59 -14.09
N ALA A 324 -25.46 -6.46 -12.77
CA ALA A 324 -24.42 -5.59 -12.22
C ALA A 324 -22.99 -6.10 -12.51
N GLY A 325 -22.86 -7.37 -12.90
CA GLY A 325 -21.59 -8.04 -13.14
C GLY A 325 -21.67 -9.54 -12.88
N ALA A 326 -20.52 -10.21 -12.84
CA ALA A 326 -20.40 -11.63 -12.52
C ALA A 326 -19.06 -11.94 -11.85
N GLN A 327 -19.00 -13.10 -11.19
CA GLN A 327 -17.79 -13.62 -10.57
C GLN A 327 -17.56 -15.07 -11.02
N ALA A 328 -16.31 -15.40 -11.32
CA ALA A 328 -15.81 -16.76 -11.27
C ALA A 328 -14.98 -16.93 -9.99
N ILE A 329 -15.29 -17.98 -9.23
CA ILE A 329 -14.72 -18.25 -7.91
C ILE A 329 -14.02 -19.60 -7.98
N TRP A 330 -12.71 -19.63 -7.81
CA TRP A 330 -11.94 -20.85 -7.66
C TRP A 330 -12.04 -21.32 -6.20
N ARG A 331 -12.52 -22.54 -5.99
CA ARG A 331 -12.62 -23.17 -4.67
C ARG A 331 -12.58 -24.69 -4.79
N ASN A 332 -11.74 -25.35 -4.00
CA ASN A 332 -11.56 -26.80 -3.97
C ASN A 332 -11.22 -27.36 -5.37
N GLY A 333 -10.23 -26.77 -6.05
CA GLY A 333 -9.78 -27.29 -7.34
C GLY A 333 -10.74 -27.07 -8.52
N ARG A 334 -11.75 -26.18 -8.41
CA ARG A 334 -12.71 -25.91 -9.49
C ARG A 334 -13.26 -24.49 -9.52
N TRP A 335 -13.65 -24.05 -10.72
CA TRP A 335 -14.34 -22.78 -10.96
C TRP A 335 -15.85 -22.86 -10.72
N TRP A 336 -16.38 -21.87 -10.01
CA TRP A 336 -17.80 -21.65 -9.77
C TRP A 336 -18.22 -20.30 -10.30
N HIS A 337 -19.36 -20.25 -10.98
CA HIS A 337 -19.79 -19.07 -11.74
C HIS A 337 -21.09 -18.49 -11.17
N THR A 338 -21.13 -17.19 -10.88
CA THR A 338 -22.30 -16.56 -10.28
C THR A 338 -22.50 -15.13 -10.78
N SER A 339 -23.75 -14.75 -11.05
CA SER A 339 -24.12 -13.37 -11.41
C SER A 339 -24.15 -12.47 -10.17
N LEU A 340 -23.82 -11.19 -10.33
CA LEU A 340 -23.98 -10.16 -9.31
C LEU A 340 -25.32 -9.47 -9.47
N ARG A 341 -26.11 -9.49 -8.40
CA ARG A 341 -27.47 -8.93 -8.36
C ARG A 341 -27.55 -7.83 -7.31
N ALA A 342 -28.33 -6.80 -7.60
CA ALA A 342 -28.69 -5.81 -6.58
C ALA A 342 -29.49 -6.51 -5.45
N ALA A 343 -29.05 -6.32 -4.22
CA ALA A 343 -29.67 -6.85 -3.00
C ALA A 343 -30.50 -5.80 -2.26
N GLY A 344 -30.27 -4.52 -2.56
CA GLY A 344 -30.89 -3.37 -1.91
C GLY A 344 -30.00 -2.14 -2.06
N THR A 345 -30.37 -1.07 -1.37
CA THR A 345 -29.56 0.14 -1.25
C THR A 345 -29.25 0.38 0.22
N THR A 346 -28.03 0.84 0.51
CA THR A 346 -27.66 1.32 1.83
C THR A 346 -27.45 2.83 1.75
N GLU A 347 -28.04 3.56 2.68
CA GLU A 347 -27.79 4.99 2.82
C GLU A 347 -26.48 5.19 3.61
N ILE A 348 -25.58 5.97 3.05
CA ILE A 348 -24.33 6.39 3.68
C ILE A 348 -24.43 7.89 3.90
N LEU A 349 -24.53 8.28 5.18
CA LEU A 349 -24.51 9.67 5.61
C LEU A 349 -23.07 10.08 5.92
N THR A 350 -22.63 11.19 5.34
CA THR A 350 -21.32 11.79 5.55
C THR A 350 -21.49 13.26 5.85
N GLU A 351 -21.06 13.71 7.03
CA GLU A 351 -21.02 15.13 7.33
C GLU A 351 -19.93 15.81 6.48
N TRP A 352 -20.30 16.86 5.76
CA TRP A 352 -19.37 17.73 5.06
C TRP A 352 -18.82 18.78 6.01
N SER A 353 -17.64 19.30 5.71
CA SER A 353 -17.05 20.43 6.45
C SER A 353 -17.94 21.69 6.46
N THR A 354 -18.96 21.76 5.60
CA THR A 354 -19.96 22.84 5.56
C THR A 354 -21.02 22.74 6.66
N GLY A 355 -21.06 21.65 7.43
CA GLY A 355 -22.12 21.34 8.40
C GLY A 355 -23.32 20.61 7.78
N GLN A 356 -23.35 20.43 6.46
CA GLN A 356 -24.39 19.65 5.79
C GLN A 356 -24.10 18.15 5.86
N ILE A 357 -25.15 17.34 5.87
CA ILE A 357 -25.10 15.89 5.86
C ILE A 357 -25.36 15.41 4.44
N TYR A 358 -24.37 14.81 3.81
CA TYR A 358 -24.49 14.20 2.50
C TYR A 358 -24.93 12.75 2.61
N SER A 359 -26.09 12.46 2.04
CA SER A 359 -26.66 11.13 1.89
C SER A 359 -26.35 10.60 0.49
N ARG A 360 -25.67 9.45 0.43
CA ARG A 360 -25.50 8.66 -0.81
C ARG A 360 -26.15 7.29 -0.64
N HIS A 361 -26.95 6.87 -1.61
CA HIS A 361 -27.43 5.49 -1.67
C HIS A 361 -26.44 4.65 -2.47
N ALA A 362 -25.80 3.68 -1.81
CA ALA A 362 -24.95 2.71 -2.47
C ALA A 362 -25.75 1.43 -2.74
N THR A 363 -25.75 0.94 -3.98
CA THR A 363 -26.33 -0.36 -4.30
C THR A 363 -25.50 -1.47 -3.65
N MET A 364 -26.15 -2.26 -2.81
CA MET A 364 -25.53 -3.46 -2.26
C MET A 364 -25.62 -4.58 -3.29
N LEU A 365 -24.49 -5.21 -3.59
CA LEU A 365 -24.44 -6.37 -4.48
C LEU A 365 -24.44 -7.67 -3.67
N ARG A 366 -25.08 -8.70 -4.22
CA ARG A 366 -24.98 -10.07 -3.73
C ARG A 366 -24.74 -11.01 -4.89
N ARG A 367 -24.13 -12.16 -4.60
CA ARG A 367 -24.07 -13.28 -5.53
C ARG A 367 -25.48 -13.84 -5.75
N GLY A 368 -25.79 -14.23 -6.99
CA GLY A 368 -27.05 -14.88 -7.32
C GLY A 368 -27.22 -16.21 -6.59
N TRP A 369 -26.11 -16.89 -6.33
CA TRP A 369 -26.01 -18.08 -5.48
C TRP A 369 -24.58 -18.18 -4.90
N GLN A 370 -24.41 -18.87 -3.77
CA GLN A 370 -23.11 -19.08 -3.13
C GLN A 370 -22.56 -20.47 -3.47
N PRO A 371 -21.30 -20.60 -3.92
CA PRO A 371 -20.63 -21.90 -3.99
C PRO A 371 -20.79 -22.76 -2.70
N PRO A 372 -20.78 -24.09 -2.77
CA PRO A 372 -20.86 -24.94 -1.59
C PRO A 372 -19.75 -24.64 -0.58
N ALA A 373 -20.00 -24.94 0.70
CA ALA A 373 -18.98 -24.81 1.74
C ALA A 373 -17.69 -25.53 1.31
N PRO A 374 -16.51 -24.90 1.48
CA PRO A 374 -15.23 -25.54 1.16
C PRO A 374 -15.00 -26.77 2.04
N SER A 375 -14.21 -27.73 1.54
CA SER A 375 -13.95 -29.00 2.24
C SER A 375 -13.01 -28.84 3.42
N TRP A 376 -12.25 -27.74 3.46
CA TRP A 376 -11.31 -27.43 4.52
C TRP A 376 -11.94 -26.68 5.71
N GLN A 377 -13.23 -26.31 5.63
CA GLN A 377 -13.97 -25.77 6.78
C GLN A 377 -14.44 -26.90 7.70
N ASP A 378 -13.98 -26.85 8.94
CA ASP A 378 -14.41 -27.73 10.02
C ASP A 378 -15.50 -27.02 10.86
N THR A 379 -15.59 -27.33 12.16
CA THR A 379 -16.53 -26.71 13.09
C THR A 379 -16.42 -25.17 13.13
N PRO A 380 -17.55 -24.44 13.22
CA PRO A 380 -17.54 -23.00 13.42
C PRO A 380 -16.82 -22.60 14.70
N ILE A 381 -16.07 -21.49 14.65
CA ILE A 381 -15.38 -20.94 15.83
C ILE A 381 -16.43 -20.25 16.72
N PRO A 382 -16.55 -20.63 18.00
CA PRO A 382 -17.48 -19.99 18.92
C PRO A 382 -17.18 -18.50 19.10
N TYR A 383 -18.22 -17.71 19.29
CA TYR A 383 -18.10 -16.30 19.58
C TYR A 383 -19.21 -15.81 20.51
N VAL A 384 -18.95 -14.68 21.15
CA VAL A 384 -19.98 -13.88 21.83
C VAL A 384 -20.13 -12.53 21.15
N ASP A 385 -21.30 -11.93 21.24
CA ASP A 385 -21.51 -10.57 20.72
C ASP A 385 -20.66 -9.56 21.50
N CYS A 386 -20.10 -8.59 20.78
CA CYS A 386 -19.30 -7.54 21.38
C CYS A 386 -20.16 -6.68 22.34
N PRO A 387 -19.81 -6.55 23.63
CA PRO A 387 -20.60 -5.79 24.59
C PRO A 387 -20.63 -4.29 24.30
N ASP A 388 -19.62 -3.78 23.58
CA ASP A 388 -19.49 -2.37 23.22
C ASP A 388 -20.13 -2.04 21.87
N CYS A 389 -20.63 -3.03 21.13
CA CYS A 389 -21.40 -2.81 19.90
C CYS A 389 -22.89 -3.05 20.13
N ASP A 390 -23.71 -2.43 19.30
CA ASP A 390 -25.05 -2.92 19.04
C ASP A 390 -24.99 -3.92 17.87
N PRO A 391 -25.45 -5.17 18.03
CA PRO A 391 -25.41 -6.17 16.96
C PRO A 391 -26.17 -5.74 15.69
N HIS A 392 -27.24 -4.95 15.84
CA HIS A 392 -28.19 -4.63 14.77
C HIS A 392 -28.02 -3.21 14.22
N SER A 393 -27.16 -2.38 14.81
CA SER A 393 -26.93 -1.01 14.34
C SER A 393 -25.43 -0.68 14.24
N ARG A 394 -25.10 0.56 13.82
CA ARG A 394 -23.72 1.07 13.83
C ARG A 394 -23.33 1.71 15.17
N LEU A 395 -24.23 1.66 16.16
CA LEU A 395 -24.02 2.30 17.45
C LEU A 395 -23.00 1.52 18.29
N GLN A 396 -22.09 2.26 18.89
CA GLN A 396 -21.09 1.73 19.81
C GLN A 396 -21.30 2.37 21.18
N ARG A 397 -20.75 1.74 22.23
CA ARG A 397 -20.72 2.32 23.57
C ARG A 397 -20.04 3.69 23.52
N CYS A 398 -20.71 4.71 24.03
CA CYS A 398 -20.17 6.07 24.00
C CYS A 398 -19.00 6.24 24.99
N ASP A 399 -18.01 7.03 24.59
CA ASP A 399 -16.80 7.31 25.38
C ASP A 399 -17.10 7.94 26.75
N CYS A 400 -18.23 8.63 26.90
CA CYS A 400 -18.65 9.19 28.20
C CYS A 400 -18.77 8.11 29.30
N ARG A 401 -18.94 6.85 28.91
CA ARG A 401 -19.00 5.70 29.82
C ARG A 401 -17.64 5.09 30.15
N LEU A 402 -16.56 5.44 29.43
CA LEU A 402 -15.26 4.78 29.59
C LEU A 402 -14.61 5.14 30.93
N ALA A 403 -14.74 6.38 31.40
CA ALA A 403 -14.11 6.83 32.65
C ALA A 403 -14.90 6.44 33.91
N THR A 404 -16.23 6.50 33.86
CA THR A 404 -17.09 6.39 35.07
C THR A 404 -17.99 5.16 35.08
N GLY A 405 -18.09 4.42 33.96
CA GLY A 405 -19.07 3.35 33.75
C GLY A 405 -20.52 3.82 33.61
N ARG A 406 -20.82 5.08 33.96
CA ARG A 406 -22.14 5.69 33.92
C ARG A 406 -22.34 6.51 32.65
N VAL A 407 -23.59 6.64 32.23
CA VAL A 407 -23.95 7.51 31.12
C VAL A 407 -24.05 8.93 31.64
N ASP A 408 -23.33 9.84 31.00
CA ASP A 408 -23.55 11.27 31.17
C ASP A 408 -24.80 11.68 30.40
N SER A 409 -25.82 12.18 31.13
CA SER A 409 -27.11 12.59 30.57
C SER A 409 -26.98 13.76 29.59
N ASP A 410 -25.95 14.59 29.76
CA ASP A 410 -25.73 15.79 28.98
C ASP A 410 -24.66 15.59 27.90
N CYS A 411 -24.24 14.33 27.68
CA CYS A 411 -23.20 14.02 26.71
C CYS A 411 -23.64 14.38 25.28
N PRO A 412 -22.96 15.31 24.59
CA PRO A 412 -23.38 15.77 23.26
C PRO A 412 -23.23 14.70 22.17
N ARG A 413 -22.41 13.66 22.39
CA ARG A 413 -22.19 12.58 21.42
C ARG A 413 -23.30 11.53 21.42
N CYS A 414 -23.88 11.23 22.58
CA CYS A 414 -24.90 10.19 22.72
C CYS A 414 -26.26 10.70 23.19
N ALA A 415 -26.37 12.00 23.51
CA ALA A 415 -27.56 12.64 24.06
C ALA A 415 -28.17 11.86 25.23
N GLY A 416 -27.32 11.39 26.15
CA GLY A 416 -27.74 10.61 27.32
C GLY A 416 -28.14 9.16 27.06
N SER A 417 -28.03 8.65 25.82
CA SER A 417 -28.33 7.24 25.52
C SER A 417 -27.20 6.27 25.90
N GLY A 418 -25.98 6.78 26.08
CA GLY A 418 -24.79 5.98 26.37
C GLY A 418 -24.26 5.19 25.16
N ARG A 419 -24.83 5.39 23.97
CA ARG A 419 -24.35 4.85 22.70
C ARG A 419 -24.30 5.96 21.65
N SER A 420 -23.27 5.94 20.82
CA SER A 420 -23.12 6.92 19.73
C SER A 420 -22.65 6.21 18.47
N PRO A 421 -22.98 6.72 17.27
CA PRO A 421 -22.26 6.33 16.08
C PRO A 421 -20.78 6.69 16.25
N SER A 422 -19.89 5.87 15.70
CA SER A 422 -18.46 6.14 15.64
C SER A 422 -17.97 5.84 14.24
N LEU A 423 -17.17 6.77 13.69
CA LEU A 423 -16.45 6.55 12.44
C LEU A 423 -15.26 5.60 12.64
N LEU A 424 -14.81 5.44 13.89
CA LEU A 424 -13.72 4.52 14.23
C LEU A 424 -14.27 3.11 14.47
N ARG A 425 -13.46 2.11 14.11
CA ARG A 425 -13.72 0.71 14.45
C ARG A 425 -13.76 0.58 15.98
N CYS A 426 -14.73 -0.20 16.49
CA CYS A 426 -14.85 -0.47 17.92
C CYS A 426 -13.51 -0.99 18.48
N HIS A 427 -13.03 -0.42 19.58
CA HIS A 427 -11.75 -0.85 20.18
C HIS A 427 -11.77 -2.34 20.60
N THR A 428 -12.93 -2.87 20.99
CA THR A 428 -13.06 -4.23 21.56
C THR A 428 -13.18 -5.32 20.50
N CYS A 429 -13.90 -5.11 19.41
CA CYS A 429 -14.06 -6.12 18.34
C CYS A 429 -13.43 -5.71 17.00
N ARG A 430 -12.90 -4.48 16.91
CA ARG A 430 -12.35 -3.88 15.69
C ARG A 430 -13.31 -3.93 14.49
N GLY A 431 -14.62 -3.89 14.77
CA GLY A 431 -15.68 -3.78 13.75
C GLY A 431 -16.39 -5.08 13.39
N THR A 432 -15.90 -6.25 13.82
CA THR A 432 -16.56 -7.55 13.54
C THR A 432 -17.88 -7.74 14.30
N ARG A 433 -18.08 -6.98 15.39
CA ARG A 433 -19.16 -7.12 16.38
C ARG A 433 -19.17 -8.46 17.13
N ARG A 434 -18.15 -9.29 16.92
CA ARG A 434 -17.99 -10.63 17.50
C ARG A 434 -16.66 -10.71 18.23
N ILE A 435 -16.63 -11.43 19.34
CA ILE A 435 -15.41 -11.76 20.08
C ILE A 435 -15.29 -13.28 20.04
N HIS A 436 -14.30 -13.78 19.30
CA HIS A 436 -14.08 -15.21 19.12
C HIS A 436 -13.30 -15.80 20.30
N SER A 437 -13.58 -17.05 20.65
CA SER A 437 -12.85 -17.77 21.70
C SER A 437 -11.52 -18.34 21.22
N ASP A 438 -11.44 -18.64 19.92
CA ASP A 438 -10.33 -19.29 19.26
C ASP A 438 -9.83 -18.43 18.09
N ALA A 439 -8.63 -18.73 17.60
CA ALA A 439 -8.01 -18.01 16.49
C ALA A 439 -7.39 -18.99 15.49
N ALA A 440 -7.53 -18.67 14.20
CA ALA A 440 -6.79 -19.32 13.13
C ALA A 440 -5.64 -18.42 12.68
N ILE A 441 -4.48 -18.99 12.34
CA ILE A 441 -3.32 -18.24 11.88
C ILE A 441 -2.79 -18.92 10.64
N THR A 442 -2.56 -18.14 9.59
CA THR A 442 -1.92 -18.59 8.36
C THR A 442 -0.63 -17.85 8.18
N ILE A 443 0.47 -18.57 8.07
CA ILE A 443 1.79 -18.00 7.77
C ILE A 443 2.18 -18.47 6.38
N THR A 444 2.61 -17.58 5.50
CA THR A 444 2.96 -17.92 4.11
C THR A 444 4.10 -17.06 3.57
N ASP A 445 4.89 -17.61 2.66
CA ASP A 445 5.85 -16.85 1.85
C ASP A 445 5.27 -16.37 0.50
N LEU A 446 4.02 -16.75 0.19
CA LEU A 446 3.34 -16.62 -1.11
C LEU A 446 4.02 -17.35 -2.29
N ALA A 447 5.15 -18.01 -2.05
CA ALA A 447 5.93 -18.74 -3.03
C ALA A 447 5.66 -20.25 -3.02
N GLY A 448 4.91 -20.75 -2.03
CA GLY A 448 4.46 -22.15 -1.99
C GLY A 448 4.47 -22.77 -0.59
N ARG A 449 5.03 -22.08 0.41
CA ARG A 449 5.01 -22.56 1.80
C ARG A 449 3.86 -21.92 2.57
N VAL A 450 3.08 -22.75 3.27
CA VAL A 450 1.98 -22.30 4.12
C VAL A 450 1.90 -23.12 5.40
N VAL A 451 1.77 -22.44 6.54
CA VAL A 451 1.48 -23.06 7.84
C VAL A 451 0.11 -22.60 8.32
N HIS A 452 -0.70 -23.52 8.83
CA HIS A 452 -2.00 -23.22 9.44
C HIS A 452 -2.03 -23.62 10.91
N LEU A 453 -2.15 -22.62 11.80
CA LEU A 453 -2.30 -22.82 13.23
C LEU A 453 -3.77 -22.68 13.61
N SER A 454 -4.28 -23.58 14.44
CA SER A 454 -5.58 -23.48 15.11
C SER A 454 -5.35 -23.41 16.62
N TRP A 455 -5.44 -22.20 17.15
CA TRP A 455 -5.28 -21.95 18.57
C TRP A 455 -6.64 -21.93 19.25
N CYS A 456 -6.87 -22.87 20.17
CA CYS A 456 -8.15 -23.04 20.83
C CYS A 456 -8.01 -22.97 22.35
N ASN A 457 -9.09 -22.57 23.01
CA ASN A 457 -9.20 -22.58 24.46
C ASN A 457 -10.28 -23.59 24.92
N GLY A 458 -9.90 -24.87 24.98
CA GLY A 458 -10.79 -25.98 25.35
C GLY A 458 -10.03 -27.25 25.71
N ALA A 459 -10.76 -28.33 26.06
CA ALA A 459 -10.18 -29.61 26.48
C ALA A 459 -9.26 -30.26 25.41
N SER A 460 -9.43 -29.87 24.15
CA SER A 460 -8.65 -30.30 23.00
C SER A 460 -7.27 -29.62 22.89
N GLY A 461 -6.98 -28.58 23.70
CA GLY A 461 -5.71 -27.85 23.65
C GLY A 461 -5.53 -27.05 22.37
N TRP A 462 -4.31 -27.05 21.81
CA TRP A 462 -3.98 -26.38 20.55
C TRP A 462 -3.67 -27.41 19.46
N ARG A 463 -3.87 -27.01 18.20
CA ARG A 463 -3.59 -27.83 17.02
C ARG A 463 -2.80 -27.01 16.00
N THR A 464 -1.69 -27.55 15.50
CA THR A 464 -0.95 -26.98 14.36
C THR A 464 -0.94 -27.97 13.22
N GLY A 465 -1.15 -27.48 12.00
CA GLY A 465 -0.99 -28.23 10.77
C GLY A 465 -0.05 -27.48 9.83
N GLU A 466 0.87 -28.20 9.22
CA GLU A 466 1.81 -27.66 8.25
C GLU A 466 1.46 -28.21 6.86
N LEU A 467 1.45 -27.33 5.85
CA LEU A 467 1.45 -27.72 4.45
C LEU A 467 2.60 -27.03 3.72
N ALA A 468 3.73 -27.71 3.68
CA ALA A 468 4.84 -27.32 2.83
C ALA A 468 4.64 -27.91 1.43
N TRP A 469 4.55 -27.04 0.42
CA TRP A 469 4.62 -27.45 -0.98
C TRP A 469 5.98 -27.04 -1.56
N GLY A 470 6.78 -28.03 -1.93
CA GLY A 470 8.08 -27.84 -2.58
C GLY A 470 7.96 -28.04 -4.07
N ALA A 471 7.75 -26.96 -4.82
CA ALA A 471 8.19 -26.94 -6.21
C ALA A 471 9.27 -25.86 -6.32
N ASP A 472 10.36 -26.25 -6.96
CA ASP A 472 11.42 -25.36 -7.42
C ASP A 472 10.81 -24.44 -8.51
N LEU A 473 10.06 -23.42 -8.08
CA LEU A 473 9.28 -22.52 -8.94
C LEU A 473 10.15 -21.50 -9.67
N ALA A 474 11.43 -21.40 -9.31
CA ALA A 474 12.45 -20.80 -10.12
C ALA A 474 13.35 -21.95 -10.58
N GLY A 475 13.51 -22.21 -11.88
CA GLY A 475 14.45 -23.21 -12.39
C GLY A 475 15.93 -22.85 -12.14
N ARG A 476 16.29 -22.48 -10.91
CA ARG A 476 17.66 -22.32 -10.43
C ARG A 476 18.12 -23.66 -9.91
N GLN A 477 18.72 -24.42 -10.82
CA GLN A 477 19.56 -25.55 -10.47
C GLN A 477 20.55 -25.11 -9.39
N ALA A 478 20.32 -25.55 -8.15
CA ALA A 478 21.23 -25.33 -7.06
C ALA A 478 22.49 -26.17 -7.34
N ASP A 479 23.57 -25.51 -7.76
CA ASP A 479 24.91 -26.07 -7.62
C ASP A 479 25.20 -26.17 -6.11
N HIS A 480 24.85 -27.30 -5.51
CA HIS A 480 25.14 -27.65 -4.12
C HIS A 480 26.17 -28.78 -4.05
N ASP A 481 27.45 -28.39 -4.23
CA ASP A 481 28.58 -29.15 -3.70
C ASP A 481 28.94 -28.58 -2.31
N GLY A 482 28.16 -28.96 -1.29
CA GLY A 482 28.43 -28.66 0.12
C GLY A 482 27.90 -29.79 1.00
N PRO A 483 28.61 -30.21 2.06
CA PRO A 483 28.25 -31.39 2.83
C PRO A 483 27.01 -31.13 3.69
N ASP A 484 25.88 -31.59 3.16
CA ASP A 484 24.79 -32.35 3.81
C ASP A 484 24.65 -32.23 5.35
N ASP A 485 23.80 -31.29 5.77
CA ASP A 485 22.95 -31.35 6.98
C ASP A 485 21.57 -30.67 6.73
N GLY A 486 21.23 -30.42 5.46
CA GLY A 486 20.01 -29.73 5.04
C GLY A 486 18.94 -30.75 4.68
N GLN A 487 18.03 -31.02 5.61
CA GLN A 487 16.85 -31.88 5.41
C GLN A 487 16.16 -31.52 4.08
N THR A 488 16.32 -32.35 3.05
CA THR A 488 15.59 -32.23 1.79
C THR A 488 14.13 -32.59 2.05
N TRP A 489 13.29 -31.57 2.25
CA TRP A 489 11.86 -31.72 2.47
C TRP A 489 11.20 -32.34 1.23
N GLN A 490 10.53 -33.48 1.40
CA GLN A 490 9.69 -34.03 0.34
C GLN A 490 8.39 -33.22 0.26
N ALA A 491 8.00 -32.83 -0.96
CA ALA A 491 6.76 -32.11 -1.20
C ALA A 491 5.56 -32.92 -0.67
N GLY A 492 4.71 -32.30 0.16
CA GLY A 492 3.46 -32.89 0.63
C GLY A 492 3.53 -33.65 1.97
N GLU A 493 4.55 -33.43 2.81
CA GLU A 493 4.56 -34.01 4.15
C GLU A 493 3.61 -33.22 5.08
N GLU A 494 2.45 -33.79 5.34
CA GLU A 494 1.47 -33.30 6.30
C GLU A 494 1.89 -33.71 7.72
N THR A 495 2.24 -32.75 8.58
CA THR A 495 2.42 -33.02 10.02
C THR A 495 1.43 -32.21 10.85
N TRP A 496 0.40 -32.90 11.37
CA TRP A 496 -0.44 -32.36 12.43
C TRP A 496 0.19 -32.67 13.78
N ARG A 497 0.43 -31.62 14.56
CA ARG A 497 0.79 -31.76 15.98
C ARG A 497 -0.33 -31.18 16.83
N THR A 498 -0.76 -31.97 17.80
CA THR A 498 -1.70 -31.53 18.84
C THR A 498 -1.00 -31.59 20.18
N GLY A 499 -1.32 -30.63 21.05
CA GLY A 499 -0.71 -30.56 22.37
C GLY A 499 -1.71 -30.12 23.41
N GLN A 500 -1.50 -30.59 24.65
CA GLN A 500 -2.24 -30.09 25.79
C GLN A 500 -1.84 -28.65 26.12
N HIS A 501 -2.77 -27.93 26.76
CA HIS A 501 -2.51 -26.60 27.27
C HIS A 501 -1.44 -26.63 28.38
N VAL A 502 -0.52 -25.66 28.32
CA VAL A 502 0.49 -25.42 29.36
C VAL A 502 0.22 -24.03 29.93
N ALA A 503 0.29 -23.89 31.26
CA ALA A 503 0.03 -22.63 31.93
C ALA A 503 0.98 -21.51 31.44
N ALA A 504 0.43 -20.31 31.21
CA ALA A 504 1.19 -19.14 30.81
C ALA A 504 1.86 -18.47 32.03
N PRO A 505 3.19 -18.53 32.19
CA PRO A 505 3.87 -17.88 33.31
C PRO A 505 3.65 -16.36 33.32
N HIS A 506 3.55 -15.81 34.53
CA HIS A 506 3.66 -14.36 34.77
C HIS A 506 5.11 -13.93 34.54
N VAL A 507 5.33 -12.94 33.69
CA VAL A 507 6.69 -12.50 33.29
C VAL A 507 7.02 -11.08 33.74
N ALA A 508 6.03 -10.19 33.85
CA ALA A 508 6.26 -8.82 34.32
C ALA A 508 4.96 -8.16 34.83
N THR A 509 5.08 -7.00 35.46
CA THR A 509 3.93 -6.17 35.84
C THR A 509 4.13 -4.76 35.30
N HIS A 510 3.13 -4.22 34.62
CA HIS A 510 3.14 -2.84 34.11
C HIS A 510 3.15 -1.82 35.26
N PRO A 511 3.64 -0.58 35.06
CA PRO A 511 3.61 0.47 36.09
C PRO A 511 2.22 0.78 36.70
N GLY A 512 1.13 0.37 36.04
CA GLY A 512 -0.25 0.44 36.56
C GLY A 512 -0.78 -0.81 37.26
N GLY A 513 0.09 -1.78 37.61
CA GLY A 513 -0.27 -3.00 38.33
C GLY A 513 -0.87 -4.13 37.47
N LYS A 514 -0.99 -3.94 36.16
CA LYS A 514 -1.51 -4.96 35.23
C LYS A 514 -0.46 -6.05 34.99
N PRO A 515 -0.73 -7.34 35.24
CA PRO A 515 0.23 -8.40 35.00
C PRO A 515 0.35 -8.72 33.50
N LEU A 516 1.57 -9.00 33.06
CA LEU A 516 1.94 -9.47 31.74
C LEU A 516 2.28 -10.96 31.84
N HIS A 517 1.62 -11.77 31.02
CA HIS A 517 1.90 -13.20 30.90
C HIS A 517 2.52 -13.49 29.54
N GLN A 518 3.39 -14.50 29.49
CA GLN A 518 3.91 -15.02 28.24
C GLN A 518 3.38 -16.42 28.01
N LEU A 519 2.81 -16.65 26.83
CA LEU A 519 2.25 -17.91 26.42
C LEU A 519 3.38 -18.89 26.05
N PRO A 520 3.13 -20.21 26.09
CA PRO A 520 4.07 -21.22 25.59
C PRO A 520 4.49 -21.00 24.12
N GLU A 521 5.63 -21.55 23.72
CA GLU A 521 6.26 -21.33 22.40
C GLU A 521 5.33 -21.58 21.20
N GLN A 522 4.43 -22.56 21.28
CA GLN A 522 3.47 -22.88 20.21
C GLN A 522 2.48 -21.74 19.87
N PHE A 523 2.32 -20.75 20.75
CA PHE A 523 1.47 -19.57 20.55
C PHE A 523 2.27 -18.31 20.18
N ARG A 524 3.58 -18.45 19.96
CA ARG A 524 4.49 -17.36 19.60
C ARG A 524 4.80 -17.43 18.11
N LEU A 525 4.58 -16.35 17.38
CA LEU A 525 4.84 -16.34 15.94
C LEU A 525 6.32 -16.25 15.60
N ALA A 526 7.15 -15.68 16.50
CA ALA A 526 8.59 -15.57 16.29
C ALA A 526 9.26 -16.92 15.98
N GLY A 527 8.86 -17.99 16.68
CA GLY A 527 9.44 -19.33 16.50
C GLY A 527 9.14 -19.97 15.14
N TRP A 528 8.20 -19.42 14.37
CA TRP A 528 7.88 -19.88 13.02
C TRP A 528 8.74 -19.21 11.94
N ALA A 529 9.47 -18.13 12.24
CA ALA A 529 10.26 -17.43 11.24
C ALA A 529 11.36 -18.31 10.62
N ASP A 530 12.05 -19.09 11.45
CA ASP A 530 13.12 -20.01 11.02
C ASP A 530 12.59 -21.07 10.03
N HIS A 531 11.33 -21.48 10.17
CA HIS A 531 10.69 -22.42 9.25
C HIS A 531 10.58 -21.89 7.80
N PHE A 532 10.48 -20.57 7.66
CA PHE A 532 10.46 -19.88 6.36
C PHE A 532 11.84 -19.32 5.97
N GLY A 533 12.88 -19.53 6.78
CA GLY A 533 14.22 -18.99 6.54
C GLY A 533 14.29 -17.46 6.62
N VAL A 534 13.40 -16.84 7.42
CA VAL A 534 13.34 -15.38 7.63
C VAL A 534 13.54 -15.04 9.09
N ARG A 535 13.74 -13.75 9.41
CA ARG A 535 13.87 -13.30 10.80
C ARG A 535 12.47 -13.10 11.41
N PRO A 536 12.30 -13.20 12.75
CA PRO A 536 11.03 -12.87 13.41
C PRO A 536 10.48 -11.47 13.06
N GLU A 537 11.37 -10.53 12.80
CA GLU A 537 11.05 -9.15 12.40
C GLU A 537 10.54 -9.04 10.95
N ASP A 538 10.82 -10.04 10.11
CA ASP A 538 10.31 -10.13 8.73
C ASP A 538 8.88 -10.73 8.67
N LEU A 539 8.32 -11.15 9.82
CA LEU A 539 6.92 -11.52 9.91
C LEU A 539 6.05 -10.25 9.98
N VAL A 540 5.22 -10.06 8.96
CA VAL A 540 4.31 -8.92 8.80
C VAL A 540 2.88 -9.39 8.54
N GLU A 541 1.90 -8.53 8.77
CA GLU A 541 0.52 -8.82 8.38
C GLU A 541 0.41 -8.88 6.86
N LEU A 542 -0.22 -9.94 6.34
CA LEU A 542 -0.34 -10.17 4.89
C LEU A 542 -1.19 -9.09 4.20
N ASP A 543 -2.22 -8.58 4.88
CA ASP A 543 -3.06 -7.50 4.36
C ASP A 543 -2.37 -6.15 4.59
N GLY A 544 -1.89 -5.52 3.50
CA GLY A 544 -1.29 -4.19 3.54
C GLY A 544 0.13 -4.11 4.12
N GLY A 545 0.77 -5.23 4.47
CA GLY A 545 2.19 -5.27 4.88
C GLY A 545 2.49 -4.63 6.24
N GLY A 546 1.47 -4.46 7.10
CA GLY A 546 1.63 -3.83 8.41
C GLY A 546 2.55 -4.62 9.35
N SER A 547 3.27 -3.92 10.23
CA SER A 547 4.10 -4.58 11.24
C SER A 547 3.24 -5.46 12.16
N LEU A 548 3.66 -6.71 12.34
CA LEU A 548 3.02 -7.62 13.30
C LEU A 548 3.24 -7.10 14.73
N ASP A 549 2.15 -7.10 15.52
CA ASP A 549 2.16 -6.70 16.94
C ASP A 549 3.22 -7.49 17.72
N HIS A 550 4.01 -6.80 18.55
CA HIS A 550 4.99 -7.42 19.45
C HIS A 550 4.34 -8.49 20.34
N ASP A 551 3.11 -8.25 20.81
CA ASP A 551 2.38 -9.22 21.63
C ASP A 551 2.11 -10.52 20.88
N LEU A 552 1.78 -10.47 19.59
CA LEU A 552 1.55 -11.66 18.77
C LEU A 552 2.86 -12.37 18.38
N ARG A 553 3.92 -11.59 18.14
CA ARG A 553 5.25 -12.12 17.82
C ARG A 553 5.81 -12.95 18.98
N ASP A 554 5.76 -12.39 20.20
CA ASP A 554 6.38 -12.97 21.39
C ASP A 554 5.40 -13.76 22.28
N GLY A 555 4.13 -13.81 21.88
CA GLY A 555 3.05 -14.48 22.59
C GLY A 555 2.82 -13.90 23.97
N THR A 556 2.78 -12.57 24.10
CA THR A 556 2.51 -11.88 25.36
C THR A 556 1.08 -11.36 25.44
N VAL A 557 0.56 -11.30 26.66
CA VAL A 557 -0.77 -10.75 26.92
C VAL A 557 -0.80 -10.00 28.24
N THR A 558 -1.29 -8.77 28.18
CA THR A 558 -1.53 -7.96 29.39
C THR A 558 -2.94 -8.20 29.91
N LEU A 559 -3.07 -8.71 31.13
CA LEU A 559 -4.38 -8.91 31.75
C LEU A 559 -4.92 -7.60 32.32
N HIS A 560 -6.15 -7.25 31.93
CA HIS A 560 -6.87 -6.12 32.52
C HIS A 560 -7.67 -6.50 33.77
N ARG A 561 -7.89 -7.80 33.99
CA ARG A 561 -8.54 -8.35 35.19
C ARG A 561 -7.66 -9.46 35.77
N PRO A 562 -7.38 -9.48 37.08
CA PRO A 562 -6.44 -10.44 37.68
C PRO A 562 -6.89 -11.91 37.59
N ASP A 563 -8.19 -12.16 37.46
CA ASP A 563 -8.82 -13.48 37.39
C ASP A 563 -9.04 -13.96 35.95
N ALA A 564 -8.68 -13.16 34.95
CA ALA A 564 -8.80 -13.54 33.55
C ALA A 564 -7.75 -14.60 33.18
N ASP A 565 -8.16 -15.58 32.38
CA ASP A 565 -7.25 -16.57 31.82
C ASP A 565 -6.39 -15.95 30.70
N PRO A 566 -5.04 -16.02 30.79
CA PRO A 566 -4.14 -15.45 29.78
C PRO A 566 -4.39 -15.94 28.37
N LEU A 567 -4.60 -17.25 28.17
CA LEU A 567 -4.83 -17.80 26.84
C LEU A 567 -6.11 -17.24 26.24
N THR A 568 -7.20 -17.23 27.01
CA THR A 568 -8.48 -16.66 26.57
C THR A 568 -8.33 -15.21 26.08
N GLU A 569 -7.66 -14.36 26.85
CA GLU A 569 -7.50 -12.94 26.48
C GLU A 569 -6.53 -12.78 25.28
N TYR A 570 -5.50 -13.64 25.18
CA TYR A 570 -4.60 -13.65 24.03
C TYR A 570 -5.31 -14.04 22.73
N LEU A 571 -6.12 -15.11 22.73
CA LEU A 571 -6.88 -15.54 21.55
C LEU A 571 -7.94 -14.53 21.13
N ARG A 572 -8.59 -13.86 22.10
CA ARG A 572 -9.47 -12.73 21.82
C ARG A 572 -8.72 -11.60 21.13
N SER A 573 -7.52 -11.26 21.59
CA SER A 573 -6.69 -10.22 20.96
C SER A 573 -6.27 -10.63 19.54
N ALA A 574 -5.82 -11.87 19.36
CA ALA A 574 -5.36 -12.40 18.08
C ALA A 574 -6.47 -12.47 17.02
N SER A 575 -7.69 -12.85 17.40
CA SER A 575 -8.84 -12.96 16.50
C SER A 575 -9.59 -11.63 16.28
N ARG A 576 -9.40 -10.64 17.17
CA ARG A 576 -10.14 -9.37 17.14
C ARG A 576 -9.91 -8.61 15.83
N GLY A 577 -10.99 -8.26 15.15
CA GLY A 577 -10.92 -7.51 13.89
C GLY A 577 -10.51 -8.33 12.69
N ARG A 578 -10.16 -9.61 12.89
CA ARG A 578 -9.63 -10.45 11.83
C ARG A 578 -10.73 -11.11 11.03
N PRO A 579 -10.54 -11.25 9.72
CA PRO A 579 -11.56 -11.78 8.84
C PRO A 579 -11.73 -13.28 9.11
N GLY A 580 -12.95 -13.71 9.45
CA GLY A 580 -13.22 -15.10 9.87
C GLY A 580 -12.41 -15.56 11.10
N ALA A 581 -12.04 -14.65 12.01
CA ALA A 581 -11.15 -14.90 13.16
C ALA A 581 -9.76 -15.43 12.78
N ARG A 582 -9.31 -15.13 11.55
CA ARG A 582 -8.06 -15.64 10.98
C ARG A 582 -7.05 -14.53 10.73
N LEU A 583 -5.88 -14.65 11.36
CA LEU A 583 -4.72 -13.80 11.10
C LEU A 583 -3.93 -14.36 9.92
N PHE A 584 -3.63 -13.53 8.92
CA PHE A 584 -2.74 -13.88 7.82
C PHE A 584 -1.40 -13.14 7.98
N VAL A 585 -0.31 -13.90 7.95
CA VAL A 585 1.05 -13.44 8.19
C VAL A 585 1.88 -13.77 6.95
N LEU A 586 2.58 -12.76 6.43
CA LEU A 586 3.59 -12.91 5.41
C LEU A 586 4.95 -13.15 6.08
N ALA A 587 5.62 -14.23 5.70
CA ALA A 587 6.96 -14.59 6.12
C ALA A 587 7.91 -14.46 4.92
N ARG A 588 8.24 -13.21 4.58
CA ARG A 588 9.10 -12.91 3.43
C ARG A 588 9.95 -11.68 3.74
N ARG A 589 11.25 -11.79 3.48
CA ARG A 589 12.13 -10.62 3.51
C ARG A 589 11.71 -9.64 2.40
N PRO A 590 11.55 -8.33 2.69
CA PRO A 590 11.24 -7.35 1.66
C PRO A 590 12.25 -7.42 0.50
N ASP A 591 11.73 -7.45 -0.73
CA ASP A 591 12.56 -7.47 -1.94
C ASP A 591 12.96 -6.04 -2.30
N VAL A 592 13.98 -5.55 -1.62
CA VAL A 592 14.47 -4.17 -1.73
C VAL A 592 15.96 -4.14 -2.01
N PRO A 593 16.46 -3.10 -2.69
CA PRO A 593 17.90 -2.96 -2.87
C PRO A 593 18.62 -2.78 -1.51
N PRO A 594 19.91 -3.12 -1.41
CA PRO A 594 20.75 -2.79 -0.26
C PRO A 594 20.69 -1.31 0.11
N LEU A 595 20.85 -0.97 1.39
CA LEU A 595 20.76 0.42 1.88
C LEU A 595 21.76 1.34 1.17
N ALA A 596 22.96 0.86 0.84
CA ALA A 596 23.94 1.62 0.09
C ALA A 596 23.45 1.98 -1.32
N GLU A 597 22.79 1.07 -2.04
CA GLU A 597 22.20 1.33 -3.37
C GLU A 597 21.12 2.41 -3.27
N LEU A 598 20.25 2.33 -2.26
CA LEU A 598 19.24 3.38 -2.02
C LEU A 598 19.91 4.74 -1.79
N VAL A 599 20.94 4.81 -0.93
CA VAL A 599 21.67 6.06 -0.68
C VAL A 599 22.28 6.59 -1.98
N ARG A 600 22.91 5.74 -2.80
CA ARG A 600 23.46 6.15 -4.11
C ARG A 600 22.38 6.73 -5.03
N LEU A 601 21.24 6.05 -5.12
CA LEU A 601 20.11 6.49 -5.93
C LEU A 601 19.59 7.85 -5.48
N VAL A 602 19.38 8.04 -4.18
CA VAL A 602 18.86 9.30 -3.62
C VAL A 602 19.85 10.44 -3.87
N LEU A 603 21.14 10.21 -3.62
CA LEU A 603 22.18 11.21 -3.90
C LEU A 603 22.32 11.47 -5.41
N GLY A 604 22.16 10.46 -6.26
CA GLY A 604 22.18 10.56 -7.71
C GLY A 604 21.04 11.41 -8.26
N LEU A 605 19.89 11.41 -7.58
CA LEU A 605 18.74 12.31 -7.83
C LEU A 605 18.94 13.72 -7.27
N ARG A 606 20.10 14.02 -6.67
CA ARG A 606 20.41 15.28 -5.98
C ARG A 606 19.45 15.57 -4.83
N LEU A 607 19.16 14.55 -4.04
CA LEU A 607 18.39 14.62 -2.81
C LEU A 607 19.29 14.31 -1.62
N THR A 608 18.76 14.49 -0.41
CA THR A 608 19.45 14.07 0.82
C THR A 608 18.73 12.88 1.44
N VAL A 609 19.48 12.04 2.16
CA VAL A 609 18.92 10.89 2.88
C VAL A 609 19.39 10.89 4.32
N THR A 610 18.44 10.69 5.24
CA THR A 610 18.68 10.53 6.67
C THR A 610 18.27 9.12 7.06
N ILE A 611 19.20 8.35 7.62
CA ILE A 611 18.96 7.01 8.15
C ILE A 611 19.01 7.11 9.67
N THR A 612 17.91 6.76 10.35
CA THR A 612 17.82 6.76 11.82
C THR A 612 17.78 5.33 12.34
N LEU A 613 18.54 5.05 13.40
CA LEU A 613 18.59 3.76 14.09
C LEU A 613 18.54 3.97 15.60
N THR A 614 17.70 3.20 16.28
CA THR A 614 17.75 3.01 17.73
C THR A 614 18.06 1.56 18.04
N ASP A 615 19.08 1.32 18.87
CA ASP A 615 19.35 0.00 19.45
C ASP A 615 18.71 -0.10 20.84
N HIS A 616 17.77 -1.03 21.01
CA HIS A 616 17.03 -1.25 22.25
C HIS A 616 17.67 -2.30 23.16
N ILE A 617 18.99 -2.51 23.10
CA ILE A 617 19.70 -3.49 23.95
C ILE A 617 19.40 -3.35 25.45
N HIS A 618 19.08 -2.15 25.94
CA HIS A 618 18.68 -1.93 27.33
C HIS A 618 17.29 -2.49 27.70
N ASN A 619 16.45 -2.74 26.69
CA ASN A 619 15.14 -3.36 26.85
C ASN A 619 15.23 -4.89 26.80
N ALA A 620 16.41 -5.46 26.50
CA ALA A 620 16.59 -6.89 26.26
C ALA A 620 16.01 -7.73 27.40
N GLY A 621 15.03 -8.57 27.06
CA GLY A 621 14.35 -9.47 27.99
C GLY A 621 13.19 -8.85 28.78
N ASP A 622 12.99 -7.53 28.71
CA ASP A 622 11.79 -6.88 29.23
C ASP A 622 10.72 -6.79 28.14
N LEU A 623 9.87 -7.81 28.06
CA LEU A 623 8.79 -7.95 27.07
C LEU A 623 7.68 -6.87 27.17
N ARG A 624 7.81 -5.89 28.08
CA ARG A 624 6.94 -4.70 28.09
C ARG A 624 7.41 -3.63 27.11
N LEU A 625 8.64 -3.74 26.63
CA LEU A 625 9.33 -2.73 25.85
C LEU A 625 9.75 -3.29 24.48
N VAL A 626 9.92 -2.40 23.51
CA VAL A 626 10.40 -2.77 22.16
C VAL A 626 11.77 -3.43 22.25
N GLN A 627 11.95 -4.54 21.55
CA GLN A 627 13.18 -5.31 21.51
C GLN A 627 13.99 -5.02 20.23
N GLY A 628 15.29 -5.33 20.25
CA GLY A 628 16.14 -5.31 19.06
C GLY A 628 16.44 -3.91 18.52
N GLU A 629 16.30 -3.74 17.20
CA GLU A 629 16.62 -2.49 16.50
C GLU A 629 15.33 -1.81 15.99
N SER A 630 15.37 -0.49 15.85
CA SER A 630 14.32 0.25 15.13
C SER A 630 14.94 1.24 14.15
N TRP A 631 14.50 1.13 12.89
CA TRP A 631 15.04 1.79 11.72
C TRP A 631 14.02 2.75 11.11
N ASP A 632 14.53 3.83 10.51
CA ASP A 632 13.79 4.73 9.64
C ASP A 632 14.71 5.27 8.54
N VAL A 633 14.17 5.48 7.34
CA VAL A 633 14.89 6.08 6.22
C VAL A 633 14.01 7.19 5.64
N THR A 634 14.51 8.42 5.69
CA THR A 634 13.79 9.61 5.21
C THR A 634 14.58 10.28 4.10
N VAL A 635 13.91 10.64 3.00
CA VAL A 635 14.49 11.43 1.90
C VAL A 635 13.98 12.87 1.96
N ASN A 636 14.88 13.85 1.78
CA ASN A 636 14.57 15.28 1.92
C ASN A 636 15.23 16.13 0.82
N ARG A 637 14.89 17.43 0.78
CA ARG A 637 15.53 18.38 -0.13
C ARG A 637 16.99 18.64 0.23
N LEU A 638 17.79 19.03 -0.75
CA LEU A 638 19.12 19.61 -0.51
C LEU A 638 19.00 20.87 0.34
N GLY A 639 19.89 21.01 1.33
CA GLY A 639 19.93 22.15 2.24
C GLY A 639 18.88 22.14 3.35
N GLN A 640 17.94 21.18 3.34
CA GLN A 640 17.05 20.96 4.48
C GLN A 640 17.85 20.40 5.66
N LEU A 641 17.66 20.98 6.84
CA LEU A 641 18.34 20.51 8.04
C LEU A 641 17.91 19.07 8.36
N PRO A 642 18.85 18.19 8.76
CA PRO A 642 18.52 16.83 9.16
C PRO A 642 17.56 16.83 10.36
N ALA A 643 16.46 16.09 10.24
CA ALA A 643 15.52 15.87 11.32
C ALA A 643 15.46 14.36 11.61
N PRO A 644 16.27 13.85 12.56
CA PRO A 644 16.22 12.45 12.98
C PRO A 644 14.80 12.06 13.43
N ALA A 645 14.33 10.89 13.00
CA ALA A 645 12.99 10.38 13.31
C ALA A 645 12.78 10.20 14.83
N ASP A 646 11.52 10.29 15.27
CA ASP A 646 11.16 10.24 16.70
C ASP A 646 9.89 9.42 17.01
N PRO A 647 10.04 8.23 17.60
CA PRO A 647 11.14 7.29 17.39
C PRO A 647 10.98 6.53 16.05
N PRO A 648 12.06 5.94 15.50
CA PRO A 648 11.94 5.03 14.36
C PRO A 648 11.07 3.81 14.71
N CYS A 649 10.34 3.26 13.73
CA CYS A 649 9.29 2.25 13.97
C CYS A 649 9.50 0.91 13.23
N ARG A 650 10.48 0.78 12.33
CA ARG A 650 10.66 -0.43 11.51
C ARG A 650 11.69 -1.35 12.12
N SER A 651 11.41 -2.64 12.26
CA SER A 651 12.30 -3.56 12.97
C SER A 651 13.57 -3.95 12.19
N THR A 652 13.63 -3.69 10.88
CA THR A 652 14.76 -4.05 10.00
C THR A 652 15.09 -2.93 9.02
N PRO A 653 16.34 -2.84 8.52
CA PRO A 653 16.68 -1.86 7.49
C PRO A 653 15.92 -2.12 6.19
N GLU A 654 15.65 -3.39 5.84
CA GLU A 654 14.89 -3.73 4.64
C GLU A 654 13.44 -3.23 4.72
N ALA A 655 12.79 -3.35 5.88
CA ALA A 655 11.45 -2.80 6.09
C ALA A 655 11.43 -1.27 6.05
N ALA A 656 12.50 -0.61 6.52
CA ALA A 656 12.63 0.84 6.42
C ALA A 656 12.86 1.31 4.97
N ILE A 657 13.62 0.56 4.17
CA ILE A 657 13.81 0.83 2.74
C ILE A 657 12.50 0.64 1.97
N ALA A 658 11.78 -0.47 2.21
CA ALA A 658 10.50 -0.72 1.57
C ALA A 658 9.53 0.44 1.81
N TYR A 659 9.39 0.85 3.08
CA TYR A 659 8.57 2.00 3.45
C TYR A 659 9.05 3.29 2.78
N CYS A 660 10.35 3.55 2.73
CA CYS A 660 10.88 4.73 2.03
C CYS A 660 10.53 4.72 0.54
N LEU A 661 10.57 3.56 -0.13
CA LEU A 661 10.24 3.43 -1.54
C LEU A 661 8.74 3.62 -1.80
N ASP A 662 7.87 3.11 -0.93
CA ASP A 662 6.41 3.28 -1.02
C ASP A 662 5.98 4.77 -0.99
N PHE A 663 6.75 5.63 -0.31
CA PHE A 663 6.47 7.06 -0.20
C PHE A 663 7.45 7.94 -0.97
N PHE A 664 8.28 7.36 -1.84
CA PHE A 664 9.38 8.08 -2.47
C PHE A 664 8.89 9.18 -3.42
N GLU A 665 7.76 8.97 -4.09
CA GLU A 665 7.08 9.97 -4.92
C GLU A 665 6.71 11.26 -4.17
N LEU A 666 6.41 11.17 -2.88
CA LEU A 666 6.08 12.33 -2.05
C LEU A 666 7.34 13.13 -1.74
N ALA A 667 8.47 12.44 -1.53
CA ALA A 667 9.76 13.08 -1.38
C ALA A 667 10.17 13.82 -2.67
N ILE A 668 9.94 13.22 -3.85
CA ILE A 668 10.19 13.87 -5.15
C ILE A 668 9.25 15.07 -5.38
N ALA A 669 7.95 14.91 -5.15
CA ALA A 669 6.98 16.02 -5.27
C ALA A 669 7.39 17.18 -4.37
N GLY A 670 7.69 16.81 -3.12
CA GLY A 670 8.19 17.68 -2.11
C GLY A 670 9.61 18.16 -2.37
N ASN A 671 10.21 18.03 -3.56
CA ASN A 671 11.50 18.62 -3.97
C ASN A 671 11.39 19.60 -5.14
N VAL A 672 10.21 19.73 -5.75
CA VAL A 672 9.96 20.74 -6.77
C VAL A 672 9.95 22.13 -6.11
N PRO A 673 10.74 23.11 -6.58
CA PRO A 673 10.73 24.46 -6.04
C PRO A 673 9.35 25.11 -6.16
N ASP A 674 8.90 25.78 -5.08
CA ASP A 674 7.59 26.44 -5.03
C ASP A 674 7.54 27.72 -5.89
N ASP A 675 8.68 28.42 -6.03
CA ASP A 675 8.80 29.57 -6.93
C ASP A 675 8.90 29.09 -8.39
N PRO A 676 7.93 29.41 -9.28
CA PRO A 676 7.94 28.96 -10.66
C PRO A 676 9.13 29.47 -11.49
N SER A 677 9.85 30.50 -11.02
CA SER A 677 11.05 31.04 -11.68
C SER A 677 12.32 30.23 -11.40
N GLU A 678 12.37 29.48 -10.29
CA GLU A 678 13.50 28.59 -9.97
C GLU A 678 13.38 27.30 -10.79
N PRO A 679 14.38 26.85 -11.56
CA PRO A 679 14.24 25.62 -12.35
C PRO A 679 14.21 24.35 -11.49
N ILE A 680 13.48 23.31 -11.97
CA ILE A 680 13.58 21.96 -11.39
C ILE A 680 14.98 21.41 -11.69
N PRO A 681 15.66 20.79 -10.69
CA PRO A 681 16.91 20.07 -10.93
C PRO A 681 16.75 18.98 -11.99
N VAL A 682 17.76 18.82 -12.86
CA VAL A 682 17.82 17.76 -13.88
C VAL A 682 19.02 16.88 -13.57
N PRO A 683 18.89 15.91 -12.65
CA PRO A 683 20.03 15.09 -12.22
C PRO A 683 20.64 14.27 -13.36
N GLN A 684 21.97 14.19 -13.38
CA GLN A 684 22.74 13.43 -14.36
C GLN A 684 23.87 12.71 -13.63
N THR A 685 23.60 11.48 -13.21
CA THR A 685 24.52 10.65 -12.43
C THR A 685 24.60 9.26 -13.06
N ALA A 686 25.03 9.20 -14.33
CA ALA A 686 25.17 7.94 -15.07
C ALA A 686 26.24 7.03 -14.45
N THR A 687 27.25 7.61 -13.79
CA THR A 687 28.19 6.89 -12.94
C THR A 687 27.77 7.05 -11.48
N PRO A 688 27.33 5.97 -10.80
CA PRO A 688 26.86 6.04 -9.42
C PRO A 688 27.92 6.57 -8.46
N ILE A 689 27.48 7.31 -7.44
CA ILE A 689 28.32 7.78 -6.36
C ILE A 689 28.81 6.57 -5.55
N VAL A 690 30.08 6.55 -5.15
CA VAL A 690 30.60 5.48 -4.28
C VAL A 690 30.14 5.73 -2.85
N VAL A 691 29.43 4.75 -2.28
CA VAL A 691 28.91 4.78 -0.91
C VAL A 691 29.24 3.44 -0.27
N ASP A 692 29.95 3.48 0.85
CA ASP A 692 30.23 2.30 1.69
C ASP A 692 28.94 1.77 2.32
N ASP A 693 28.88 0.49 2.67
CA ASP A 693 27.71 -0.08 3.37
C ASP A 693 27.50 0.64 4.71
N PRO A 694 26.39 1.39 4.87
CA PRO A 694 26.17 2.17 6.08
C PRO A 694 25.71 1.32 7.26
N VAL A 695 25.26 0.08 7.06
CA VAL A 695 24.63 -0.74 8.10
C VAL A 695 25.59 -1.10 9.25
N PRO A 696 26.79 -1.67 9.01
CA PRO A 696 27.72 -1.99 10.10
C PRO A 696 28.17 -0.78 10.95
N PRO A 697 28.58 0.37 10.38
CA PRO A 697 28.96 1.53 11.18
C PRO A 697 27.78 2.15 11.94
N LEU A 698 26.58 2.19 11.36
CA LEU A 698 25.36 2.65 12.04
C LEU A 698 25.03 1.80 13.26
N ARG A 699 25.09 0.48 13.14
CA ARG A 699 24.88 -0.43 14.27
C ARG A 699 25.89 -0.21 15.38
N ARG A 700 27.16 0.05 15.04
CA ARG A 700 28.20 0.36 16.02
C ARG A 700 27.88 1.65 16.78
N LEU A 701 27.45 2.69 16.05
CA LEU A 701 27.05 3.97 16.63
C LEU A 701 25.84 3.81 17.55
N ALA A 702 24.79 3.10 17.12
CA ALA A 702 23.59 2.88 17.91
C ALA A 702 23.87 2.06 19.19
N ARG A 703 24.73 1.05 19.11
CA ARG A 703 25.21 0.30 20.29
C ARG A 703 25.99 1.16 21.28
N HIS A 704 26.66 2.20 20.81
CA HIS A 704 27.36 3.16 21.68
C HIS A 704 26.38 4.12 22.37
N HIS A 705 25.21 4.35 21.78
CA HIS A 705 24.13 5.21 22.29
C HIS A 705 22.80 4.42 22.48
N PRO A 706 22.78 3.37 23.31
CA PRO A 706 21.63 2.49 23.45
C PRO A 706 20.38 3.23 23.95
N GLY A 707 19.24 2.95 23.34
CA GLY A 707 17.95 3.57 23.63
C GLY A 707 17.78 5.00 23.10
N GLN A 708 18.80 5.56 22.44
CA GLN A 708 18.75 6.89 21.83
C GLN A 708 18.77 6.76 20.30
N PRO A 709 17.90 7.47 19.56
CA PRO A 709 17.98 7.48 18.11
C PRO A 709 19.26 8.17 17.63
N VAL A 710 20.08 7.44 16.88
CA VAL A 710 21.22 8.00 16.15
C VAL A 710 20.85 8.10 14.67
N ALA A 711 21.30 9.15 14.00
CA ALA A 711 21.02 9.35 12.59
C ALA A 711 22.28 9.70 11.80
N VAL A 712 22.32 9.23 10.57
CA VAL A 712 23.33 9.61 9.59
C VAL A 712 22.64 10.27 8.42
N HIS A 713 23.12 11.48 8.09
CA HIS A 713 22.62 12.28 6.99
C HIS A 713 23.67 12.38 5.88
N TYR A 714 23.27 12.09 4.65
CA TYR A 714 24.08 12.22 3.45
C TYR A 714 23.54 13.33 2.55
N ASP A 715 24.41 14.25 2.12
CA ASP A 715 24.09 15.34 1.18
C ASP A 715 24.84 15.27 -0.16
N GLY A 716 25.61 14.19 -0.37
CA GLY A 716 26.42 13.95 -1.57
C GLY A 716 27.87 14.44 -1.46
N ILE A 717 28.19 15.29 -0.48
CA ILE A 717 29.55 15.80 -0.23
C ILE A 717 30.03 15.42 1.17
N THR A 718 29.11 15.45 2.13
CA THR A 718 29.36 15.19 3.53
C THR A 718 28.42 14.14 4.09
N CYS A 719 28.90 13.49 5.13
CA CYS A 719 28.20 12.61 6.03
C CYS A 719 28.18 13.27 7.40
N GLN A 720 26.98 13.57 7.90
CA GLN A 720 26.76 14.17 9.21
C GLN A 720 26.14 13.15 10.15
N VAL A 721 26.68 13.04 11.36
CA VAL A 721 26.20 12.13 12.40
C VAL A 721 25.46 12.93 13.47
N TRP A 722 24.27 12.49 13.82
CA TRP A 722 23.36 13.16 14.75
C TRP A 722 22.91 12.20 15.85
N LEU A 723 22.69 12.74 17.04
CA LEU A 723 22.09 12.06 18.17
C LEU A 723 20.83 12.82 18.58
N ARG A 724 19.71 12.09 18.68
CA ARG A 724 18.48 12.64 19.25
C ARG A 724 18.42 12.37 20.75
N GLU A 725 18.41 13.44 21.52
CA GLU A 725 18.10 13.43 22.94
C GLU A 725 16.61 13.77 23.11
N ARG A 726 16.02 13.53 24.30
CA ARG A 726 14.55 13.57 24.50
C ARG A 726 13.85 14.81 23.91
N ASP A 727 14.48 15.98 24.03
CA ASP A 727 13.92 17.25 23.59
C ASP A 727 14.86 18.02 22.64
N ASP A 728 15.97 17.41 22.20
CA ASP A 728 17.00 18.10 21.40
C ASP A 728 17.69 17.19 20.38
N VAL A 729 18.29 17.77 19.36
CA VAL A 729 19.05 17.08 18.31
C VAL A 729 20.46 17.65 18.27
N ARG A 730 21.45 16.82 18.59
CA ARG A 730 22.86 17.22 18.67
C ARG A 730 23.66 16.60 17.53
N GLN A 731 24.40 17.43 16.81
CA GLN A 731 25.38 16.96 15.84
C GLN A 731 26.63 16.42 16.55
N LEU A 732 27.02 15.19 16.23
CA LEU A 732 28.20 14.54 16.81
C LEU A 732 29.45 14.70 15.94
N ALA A 733 29.31 14.56 14.62
CA ALA A 733 30.43 14.62 13.69
C ALA A 733 29.97 15.06 12.28
N THR A 734 30.92 15.59 11.51
CA THR A 734 30.81 15.78 10.06
C THR A 734 32.11 15.30 9.42
N ALA A 735 32.01 14.47 8.39
CA ALA A 735 33.15 14.01 7.61
C ALA A 735 32.73 13.75 6.15
N PRO A 736 33.67 13.52 5.22
CA PRO A 736 33.31 13.18 3.83
C PRO A 736 32.58 11.83 3.68
N THR A 737 32.80 10.89 4.60
CA THR A 737 32.20 9.56 4.58
C THR A 737 31.80 9.11 5.98
N LEU A 738 30.87 8.15 6.07
CA LEU A 738 30.47 7.59 7.36
C LEU A 738 31.64 6.90 8.10
N PRO A 739 32.48 6.07 7.44
CA PRO A 739 33.66 5.51 8.12
C PRO A 739 34.60 6.60 8.69
N ALA A 740 34.79 7.72 7.99
CA ALA A 740 35.60 8.83 8.49
C ALA A 740 34.94 9.53 9.69
N ALA A 741 33.62 9.71 9.68
CA ALA A 741 32.88 10.29 10.80
C ALA A 741 32.94 9.38 12.04
N ILE A 742 32.76 8.07 11.86
CA ILE A 742 32.88 7.06 12.93
C ILE A 742 34.29 7.04 13.51
N GLY A 743 35.33 7.08 12.64
CA GLY A 743 36.72 7.18 13.08
C GLY A 743 37.02 8.47 13.86
N ALA A 744 36.41 9.60 13.49
CA ALA A 744 36.54 10.87 14.22
C ALA A 744 35.88 10.82 15.61
N LEU A 745 34.85 9.98 15.80
CA LEU A 745 34.23 9.70 17.09
C LEU A 745 35.01 8.67 17.93
N GLY A 746 36.06 8.04 17.35
CA GLY A 746 36.87 7.03 18.03
C GLY A 746 36.18 5.67 18.16
N LEU A 747 35.25 5.33 17.26
CA LEU A 747 34.43 4.11 17.28
C LEU A 747 34.87 3.05 16.27
#